data_AF-A0A4P8IXC1-F1
#
_entry.id   AF-A0A4P8IXC1-F1
#
_cell.length_a   1.000
_cell.length_b   1.000
_cell.length_c   1.000
_cell.angle_alpha   90.00
_cell.angle_beta   90.00
_cell.angle_gamma   90.00
#
_symmetry.space_group_name_H-M   'P 1'
#
loop_
_entity.id
_entity.type
_entity.pdbx_description
1 polymer ?
#
loop_
_entity_poly.entity_id
_entity_poly.type
_entity_poly.pdbx_seq_one_letter_code
_entity_poly.pdbx_strand_id
1 'polypeptide(L)'
;MKVVVVGGGIGGLTTALALLRHGIEPIVLERAPQLTEVGAGVQIAANGTIVLRELGLEPALAKVATVPERFDYLELSTGRLLYVAPLGKEAEARYGALLYNVHRADLIDLLAKALPPNVVRLGVECASVSQDDEGAYVTLQNGEVIRGDAVIGADGIHSAVRTALRGPEEKQFANILMWRSLIPADRLAGLRLPVAGNNWFGVGRNIVSYWVRKDLYSILASVPATEVSRESWTQSGDVAQLRRSFEGCEPTVKKMLEAVDSTFITGMYHRDPIEHWSTGRIALLGDAAHAMVPYLAQGACQAIEDAWVLATCLKNHGRSGVQDALLEYERRRQPRTTRIQAGARFVVDWAHEPDEARVRQRNGRLKGLSRIDPLAEASWSFAWGHDILEAVKLPPGEVVGLSAAREGKRMARPESQRAFDLWKGVFKPDDIARGDRGQRAAYERFLLEQFPAPAGTEVTDVDLHGVSALRVTAAGAGQKATAKATVLHFHGGGYVLGSAKSSVEYASRLSHALNGPCYTVDYRLAPEHPYPAAFDDAFSAYRGLLASGVDPSTVFLSGESSGGGLALALAAALRRAGLPLPAGVIAICPLTDLTLGGPSVKANSGDDPAANRETLSNLVASYFQGHEPTDPMVSPLFADLADLPPVFLSAVEGEVLESDTTRFAERAKAAGANVKLKRVADSVHVFTLFPFLPETAETLEEIGQWSRQLLQK
;
A
#
# COMPACT_ATOMS: atom_id res chain seq x y z
N MET A 1 34.68 18.45 -3.25
CA MET A 1 34.25 17.32 -2.40
C MET A 1 34.44 16.06 -3.23
N LYS A 2 34.98 14.99 -2.63
CA LYS A 2 35.20 13.70 -3.27
C LYS A 2 34.36 12.62 -2.59
N VAL A 3 33.66 11.79 -3.36
CA VAL A 3 32.80 10.71 -2.84
C VAL A 3 33.22 9.38 -3.44
N VAL A 4 33.43 8.38 -2.58
CA VAL A 4 33.74 7.01 -3.01
C VAL A 4 32.45 6.20 -3.05
N VAL A 5 32.13 5.60 -4.18
CA VAL A 5 30.95 4.76 -4.39
C VAL A 5 31.41 3.31 -4.57
N VAL A 6 30.94 2.41 -3.71
CA VAL A 6 31.27 0.98 -3.77
C VAL A 6 30.13 0.26 -4.49
N GLY A 7 30.39 -0.28 -5.67
CA GLY A 7 29.42 -0.95 -6.55
C GLY A 7 29.14 -0.19 -7.84
N GLY A 8 29.31 -0.86 -8.99
CA GLY A 8 29.13 -0.33 -10.35
C GLY A 8 27.84 -0.79 -11.03
N GLY A 9 26.80 -1.13 -10.28
CA GLY A 9 25.46 -1.40 -10.81
C GLY A 9 24.70 -0.11 -11.18
N ILE A 10 23.42 -0.25 -11.53
CA ILE A 10 22.54 0.88 -11.89
C ILE A 10 22.61 2.00 -10.84
N GLY A 11 22.43 1.66 -9.55
CA GLY A 11 22.48 2.62 -8.45
C GLY A 11 23.81 3.39 -8.41
N GLY A 12 24.95 2.69 -8.35
CA GLY A 12 26.25 3.34 -8.22
C GLY A 12 26.66 4.18 -9.43
N LEU A 13 26.37 3.72 -10.65
CA LEU A 13 26.63 4.49 -11.87
C LEU A 13 25.74 5.74 -11.94
N THR A 14 24.46 5.64 -11.59
CA THR A 14 23.57 6.80 -11.49
C THR A 14 24.02 7.76 -10.39
N THR A 15 24.50 7.27 -9.24
CA THR A 15 25.07 8.12 -8.18
C THR A 15 26.26 8.92 -8.68
N ALA A 16 27.19 8.30 -9.41
CA ALA A 16 28.33 9.02 -9.98
C ALA A 16 27.90 10.12 -10.96
N LEU A 17 26.93 9.85 -11.83
CA LEU A 17 26.36 10.86 -12.75
C LEU A 17 25.68 12.00 -11.99
N ALA A 18 24.89 11.69 -10.97
CA ALA A 18 24.20 12.69 -10.14
C ALA A 18 25.20 13.57 -9.37
N LEU A 19 26.27 12.98 -8.82
CA LEU A 19 27.35 13.72 -8.15
C LEU A 19 28.06 14.68 -9.10
N LEU A 20 28.43 14.22 -10.31
CA LEU A 20 29.05 15.07 -11.33
C LEU A 20 28.14 16.24 -11.74
N ARG A 21 26.84 15.97 -11.92
CA ARG A 21 25.82 17.00 -12.19
C ARG A 21 25.76 18.06 -11.09
N HIS A 22 26.12 17.70 -9.86
CA HIS A 22 26.15 18.57 -8.69
C HIS A 22 27.55 19.16 -8.40
N GLY A 23 28.54 18.94 -9.28
CA GLY A 23 29.91 19.46 -9.10
C GLY A 23 30.73 18.72 -8.03
N ILE A 24 30.34 17.49 -7.69
CA ILE A 24 31.02 16.63 -6.72
C ILE A 24 31.78 15.56 -7.49
N GLU A 25 33.02 15.27 -7.07
CA GLU A 25 33.90 14.31 -7.73
C GLU A 25 33.60 12.87 -7.25
N PRO A 26 33.08 11.96 -8.09
CA PRO A 26 32.90 10.57 -7.72
C PRO A 26 34.09 9.69 -8.12
N ILE A 27 34.25 8.59 -7.39
CA ILE A 27 35.00 7.41 -7.86
C ILE A 27 34.17 6.17 -7.57
N VAL A 28 33.91 5.35 -8.60
CA VAL A 28 33.15 4.11 -8.49
C VAL A 28 34.11 2.92 -8.46
N LEU A 29 33.94 2.04 -7.48
CA LEU A 29 34.74 0.83 -7.29
C LEU A 29 33.86 -0.38 -7.59
N GLU A 30 34.18 -1.13 -8.64
CA GLU A 30 33.44 -2.33 -9.04
C GLU A 30 34.35 -3.56 -9.05
N ARG A 31 33.88 -4.63 -8.41
CA ARG A 31 34.61 -5.90 -8.29
C ARG A 31 34.70 -6.65 -9.60
N ALA A 32 33.70 -6.53 -10.47
CA ALA A 32 33.66 -7.21 -11.75
C ALA A 32 34.72 -6.60 -12.69
N PRO A 33 35.44 -7.43 -13.45
CA PRO A 33 36.41 -6.93 -14.42
C PRO A 33 35.76 -6.23 -15.61
N GLN A 34 34.46 -6.43 -15.81
CA GLN A 34 33.65 -5.83 -16.87
C GLN A 34 32.24 -5.54 -16.36
N LEU A 35 31.67 -4.42 -16.81
CA LEU A 35 30.27 -4.07 -16.56
C LEU A 35 29.38 -4.91 -17.48
N THR A 36 29.04 -6.11 -17.02
CA THR A 36 28.13 -7.02 -17.72
C THR A 36 27.06 -7.49 -16.75
N GLU A 37 25.89 -7.86 -17.27
CA GLU A 37 24.78 -8.36 -16.46
C GLU A 37 24.04 -9.49 -17.16
N VAL A 38 23.44 -10.37 -16.37
CA VAL A 38 22.72 -11.54 -16.89
C VAL A 38 21.28 -11.17 -17.27
N GLY A 39 21.07 -10.97 -18.58
CA GLY A 39 19.95 -11.50 -19.38
C GLY A 39 18.49 -11.23 -18.97
N ALA A 40 18.17 -10.13 -18.28
CA ALA A 40 16.78 -9.82 -17.92
C ALA A 40 16.35 -8.41 -18.34
N GLY A 41 15.06 -8.27 -18.68
CA GLY A 41 14.45 -6.96 -18.79
C GLY A 41 14.37 -6.24 -17.45
N VAL A 42 14.43 -4.91 -17.49
CA VAL A 42 14.12 -4.02 -16.37
C VAL A 42 13.15 -2.94 -16.83
N GLN A 43 12.26 -2.53 -15.93
CA GLN A 43 11.30 -1.47 -16.20
C GLN A 43 11.77 -0.22 -15.47
N ILE A 44 11.84 0.90 -16.18
CA ILE A 44 12.11 2.22 -15.63
C ILE A 44 10.82 3.02 -15.72
N ALA A 45 10.11 3.10 -14.60
CA ALA A 45 8.87 3.85 -14.49
C ALA A 45 9.13 5.37 -14.42
N ALA A 46 8.07 6.17 -14.51
CA ALA A 46 8.13 7.62 -14.62
C ALA A 46 9.03 8.29 -13.55
N ASN A 47 8.93 7.86 -12.30
CA ASN A 47 9.75 8.32 -11.19
C ASN A 47 11.27 8.15 -11.43
N GLY A 48 11.69 7.04 -12.06
CA GLY A 48 13.08 6.85 -12.47
C GLY A 48 13.43 7.61 -13.76
N THR A 49 12.51 7.65 -14.72
CA THR A 49 12.70 8.35 -16.01
C THR A 49 12.93 9.84 -15.82
N ILE A 50 12.21 10.49 -14.90
CA ILE A 50 12.38 11.92 -14.60
C ILE A 50 13.83 12.23 -14.19
N VAL A 51 14.45 11.39 -13.36
CA VAL A 51 15.85 11.55 -12.97
C VAL A 51 16.79 11.31 -14.16
N LEU A 52 16.55 10.27 -14.96
CA LEU A 52 17.36 10.01 -16.15
C LEU A 52 17.26 11.14 -17.18
N ARG A 53 16.09 11.78 -17.31
CA ARG A 53 15.90 12.99 -18.12
C ARG A 53 16.73 14.15 -17.62
N GLU A 54 16.72 14.41 -16.31
CA GLU A 54 17.52 15.48 -15.69
C GLU A 54 19.03 15.25 -15.85
N LEU A 55 19.45 13.97 -15.90
CA LEU A 55 20.82 13.57 -16.24
C LEU A 55 21.12 13.60 -17.75
N GLY A 56 20.15 13.96 -18.61
CA GLY A 56 20.31 14.05 -20.07
C GLY A 56 20.29 12.71 -20.80
N LEU A 57 19.82 11.65 -20.16
CA LEU A 57 19.94 10.27 -20.64
C LEU A 57 18.68 9.71 -21.31
N GLU A 58 17.51 10.32 -21.11
CA GLU A 58 16.26 9.83 -21.69
C GLU A 58 16.29 9.71 -23.23
N PRO A 59 16.85 10.66 -24.01
CA PRO A 59 16.93 10.50 -25.47
C PRO A 59 17.78 9.30 -25.91
N ALA A 60 18.78 8.92 -25.13
CA ALA A 60 19.59 7.72 -25.39
C ALA A 60 18.83 6.46 -24.97
N LEU A 61 18.13 6.50 -23.83
CA LEU A 61 17.30 5.39 -23.34
C LEU A 61 16.21 5.03 -24.35
N ALA A 62 15.51 6.03 -24.90
CA ALA A 62 14.44 5.84 -25.87
C ALA A 62 14.90 5.11 -27.16
N LYS A 63 16.20 5.11 -27.48
CA LYS A 63 16.75 4.39 -28.65
C LYS A 63 16.98 2.90 -28.40
N VAL A 64 17.13 2.50 -27.14
CA VAL A 64 17.49 1.14 -26.72
C VAL A 64 16.39 0.45 -25.91
N ALA A 65 15.28 1.14 -25.67
CA ALA A 65 14.16 0.67 -24.87
C ALA A 65 12.84 0.64 -25.68
N THR A 66 11.83 0.02 -25.10
CA THR A 66 10.47 -0.02 -25.62
C THR A 66 9.52 0.71 -24.67
N VAL A 67 8.61 1.51 -25.21
CA VAL A 67 7.58 2.22 -24.44
C VAL A 67 6.26 1.42 -24.51
N PRO A 68 5.82 0.77 -23.42
CA PRO A 68 4.53 0.10 -23.40
C PRO A 68 3.37 1.11 -23.32
N GLU A 69 2.27 0.79 -24.00
CA GLU A 69 1.04 1.60 -23.96
C GLU A 69 0.15 1.28 -22.75
N ARG A 70 0.32 0.10 -22.14
CA ARG A 70 -0.42 -0.34 -20.94
C ARG A 70 0.25 -1.52 -20.22
N PHE A 71 -0.20 -1.79 -18.99
CA PHE A 71 -0.02 -3.08 -18.31
C PHE A 71 -1.34 -3.85 -18.24
N ASP A 72 -1.35 -5.05 -18.80
CA ASP A 72 -2.50 -5.95 -18.81
C ASP A 72 -2.38 -6.96 -17.65
N TYR A 73 -3.42 -7.06 -16.82
CA TYR A 73 -3.54 -8.06 -15.76
C TYR A 73 -4.45 -9.16 -16.28
N LEU A 74 -3.89 -10.36 -16.43
CA LEU A 74 -4.51 -11.44 -17.18
C LEU A 74 -4.60 -12.68 -16.29
N GLU A 75 -5.66 -13.45 -16.45
CA GLU A 75 -5.78 -14.78 -15.86
C GLU A 75 -4.96 -15.78 -16.69
N LEU A 76 -3.98 -16.43 -16.06
CA LEU A 76 -2.98 -17.26 -16.76
C LEU A 76 -3.60 -18.42 -17.53
N SER A 77 -4.66 -19.05 -17.00
CA SER A 77 -5.27 -20.26 -17.58
C SER A 77 -6.23 -19.97 -18.74
N THR A 78 -6.85 -18.78 -18.76
CA THR A 78 -7.92 -18.44 -19.72
C THR A 78 -7.54 -17.31 -20.66
N GLY A 79 -6.51 -16.52 -20.34
CA GLY A 79 -6.18 -15.27 -21.03
C GLY A 79 -7.18 -14.14 -20.78
N ARG A 80 -8.11 -14.30 -19.84
CA ARG A 80 -9.12 -13.27 -19.52
C ARG A 80 -8.45 -12.04 -18.93
N LEU A 81 -8.75 -10.88 -19.50
CA LEU A 81 -8.35 -9.58 -18.96
C LEU A 81 -9.13 -9.28 -17.66
N LEU A 82 -8.39 -8.99 -16.60
CA LEU A 82 -8.92 -8.70 -15.27
C LEU A 82 -8.89 -7.19 -14.97
N TYR A 83 -7.83 -6.51 -15.39
CA TYR A 83 -7.58 -5.10 -15.13
C TYR A 83 -6.53 -4.56 -16.10
N VAL A 84 -6.58 -3.25 -16.37
CA VAL A 84 -5.61 -2.55 -17.22
C VAL A 84 -5.10 -1.35 -16.45
N ALA A 85 -3.78 -1.15 -16.44
CA ALA A 85 -3.19 0.12 -16.07
C ALA A 85 -2.73 0.85 -17.35
N PRO A 86 -3.38 1.96 -17.73
CA PRO A 86 -2.96 2.76 -18.88
C PRO A 86 -1.54 3.30 -18.71
N LEU A 87 -0.71 3.20 -19.75
CA LEU A 87 0.65 3.75 -19.81
C LEU A 87 0.79 4.71 -21.01
N GLY A 88 1.95 4.73 -21.66
CA GLY A 88 2.24 5.59 -22.80
C GLY A 88 2.00 7.07 -22.53
N LYS A 89 1.43 7.77 -23.52
CA LYS A 89 1.20 9.22 -23.49
C LYS A 89 0.26 9.67 -22.37
N GLU A 90 -0.69 8.82 -21.99
CA GLU A 90 -1.65 9.14 -20.94
C GLU A 90 -0.97 9.13 -19.57
N ALA A 91 -0.19 8.09 -19.28
CA ALA A 91 0.62 8.04 -18.05
C ALA A 91 1.73 9.10 -18.05
N GLU A 92 2.30 9.46 -19.21
CA GLU A 92 3.25 10.58 -19.30
C GLU A 92 2.61 11.91 -18.89
N ALA A 93 1.40 12.21 -19.36
CA ALA A 93 0.68 13.42 -18.96
C ALA A 93 0.36 13.43 -17.46
N ARG A 94 0.07 12.25 -16.88
CA ARG A 94 -0.28 12.09 -15.46
C ARG A 94 0.93 12.14 -14.53
N TYR A 95 2.00 11.42 -14.87
CA TYR A 95 3.17 11.18 -14.03
C TYR A 95 4.41 11.98 -14.44
N GLY A 96 4.32 12.76 -15.52
CA GLY A 96 5.40 13.63 -16.00
C GLY A 96 6.44 12.93 -16.88
N ALA A 97 6.43 11.61 -17.02
CA ALA A 97 7.37 10.87 -17.86
C ALA A 97 6.85 9.51 -18.35
N LEU A 98 7.47 9.01 -19.43
CA LEU A 98 7.20 7.69 -19.97
C LEU A 98 7.80 6.58 -19.09
N LEU A 99 7.17 5.41 -19.13
CA LEU A 99 7.76 4.16 -18.67
C LEU A 99 8.54 3.52 -19.83
N TYR A 100 9.72 2.99 -19.53
CA TYR A 100 10.57 2.27 -20.48
C TYR A 100 10.83 0.84 -20.01
N ASN A 101 10.59 -0.13 -20.89
CA ASN A 101 11.11 -1.48 -20.76
C ASN A 101 12.45 -1.55 -21.50
N VAL A 102 13.52 -1.92 -20.81
CA VAL A 102 14.88 -1.95 -21.37
C VAL A 102 15.61 -3.22 -20.99
N HIS A 103 16.52 -3.68 -21.84
CA HIS A 103 17.43 -4.76 -21.49
C HIS A 103 18.45 -4.25 -20.46
N ARG A 104 18.62 -4.96 -19.33
CA ARG A 104 19.43 -4.46 -18.20
C ARG A 104 20.87 -4.11 -18.61
N ALA A 105 21.49 -4.90 -19.47
CA ALA A 105 22.86 -4.62 -19.92
C ALA A 105 22.95 -3.32 -20.73
N ASP A 106 21.93 -3.02 -21.55
CA ASP A 106 21.90 -1.80 -22.37
C ASP A 106 21.77 -0.55 -21.50
N LEU A 107 21.00 -0.63 -20.40
CA LEU A 107 20.90 0.46 -19.43
C LEU A 107 22.23 0.71 -18.69
N ILE A 108 22.93 -0.35 -18.27
CA ILE A 108 24.23 -0.23 -17.60
C ILE A 108 25.28 0.34 -18.56
N ASP A 109 25.33 -0.16 -19.79
CA ASP A 109 26.23 0.34 -20.83
C ASP A 109 25.97 1.83 -21.12
N LEU A 110 24.70 2.24 -21.21
CA LEU A 110 24.29 3.63 -21.37
C LEU A 110 24.79 4.50 -20.20
N LEU A 111 24.56 4.08 -18.96
CA LEU A 111 25.00 4.81 -17.77
C LEU A 111 26.53 4.91 -17.70
N ALA A 112 27.24 3.82 -17.97
CA ALA A 112 28.70 3.77 -17.95
C ALA A 112 29.32 4.67 -19.03
N LYS A 113 28.78 4.67 -20.25
CA LYS A 113 29.25 5.52 -21.36
C LYS A 113 29.04 7.00 -21.12
N ALA A 114 28.08 7.37 -20.26
CA ALA A 114 27.83 8.76 -19.89
C ALA A 114 28.86 9.30 -18.88
N LEU A 115 29.64 8.43 -18.22
CA LEU A 115 30.65 8.84 -17.25
C LEU A 115 31.97 9.22 -17.93
N PRO A 116 32.68 10.24 -17.42
CA PRO A 116 34.04 10.53 -17.85
C PRO A 116 34.99 9.34 -17.67
N PRO A 117 36.08 9.25 -18.46
CA PRO A 117 37.14 8.28 -18.24
C PRO A 117 37.68 8.34 -16.81
N ASN A 118 38.09 7.19 -16.26
CA ASN A 118 38.67 7.03 -14.92
C ASN A 118 37.74 7.23 -13.72
N VAL A 119 36.46 7.57 -13.91
CA VAL A 119 35.49 7.61 -12.80
C VAL A 119 35.21 6.20 -12.26
N VAL A 120 35.17 5.20 -13.14
CA VAL A 120 34.93 3.80 -12.77
C VAL A 120 36.23 3.02 -12.76
N ARG A 121 36.53 2.35 -11.64
CA ARG A 121 37.59 1.36 -11.51
C ARG A 121 36.98 -0.03 -11.44
N LEU A 122 37.33 -0.87 -12.40
CA LEU A 122 36.87 -2.26 -12.52
C LEU A 122 37.88 -3.22 -11.89
N GLY A 123 37.43 -4.44 -11.55
CA GLY A 123 38.28 -5.47 -10.97
C GLY A 123 38.82 -5.16 -9.57
N VAL A 124 38.18 -4.23 -8.85
CA VAL A 124 38.59 -3.81 -7.50
C VAL A 124 37.49 -4.12 -6.49
N GLU A 125 37.81 -4.91 -5.47
CA GLU A 125 36.85 -5.34 -4.46
C GLU A 125 37.10 -4.64 -3.13
N CYS A 126 36.03 -4.10 -2.53
CA CYS A 126 36.05 -3.50 -1.20
C CYS A 126 36.20 -4.61 -0.14
N ALA A 127 37.26 -4.53 0.67
CA ALA A 127 37.48 -5.42 1.81
C ALA A 127 36.85 -4.85 3.10
N SER A 128 37.00 -3.54 3.33
CA SER A 128 36.41 -2.86 4.49
C SER A 128 36.21 -1.37 4.24
N VAL A 129 35.38 -0.75 5.07
CA VAL A 129 35.17 0.70 5.12
C VAL A 129 35.44 1.22 6.52
N SER A 130 35.95 2.44 6.61
CA SER A 130 36.18 3.13 7.88
C SER A 130 36.16 4.65 7.66
N GLN A 131 36.21 5.42 8.74
CA GLN A 131 36.12 6.87 8.72
C GLN A 131 36.86 7.50 9.90
N ASP A 132 37.17 8.78 9.75
CA ASP A 132 37.68 9.67 10.79
C ASP A 132 36.95 11.02 10.71
N ASP A 133 37.37 11.99 11.51
CA ASP A 133 36.75 13.32 11.57
C ASP A 133 36.83 14.07 10.23
N GLU A 134 37.81 13.74 9.38
CA GLU A 134 38.14 14.45 8.14
C GLU A 134 37.60 13.75 6.88
N GLY A 135 37.29 12.46 6.93
CA GLY A 135 36.82 11.72 5.76
C GLY A 135 36.44 10.27 6.00
N ALA A 136 36.03 9.60 4.93
CA ALA A 136 35.78 8.16 4.91
C ALA A 136 36.66 7.48 3.85
N TYR A 137 36.98 6.21 4.06
CA TYR A 137 37.87 5.47 3.19
C TYR A 137 37.47 4.00 3.03
N VAL A 138 37.77 3.48 1.84
CA VAL A 138 37.59 2.08 1.45
C VAL A 138 38.96 1.43 1.37
N THR A 139 39.15 0.31 2.06
CA THR A 139 40.32 -0.56 1.88
C THR A 139 39.95 -1.64 0.88
N LEU A 140 40.70 -1.74 -0.22
CA LEU A 140 40.54 -2.77 -1.23
C LEU A 140 41.18 -4.09 -0.78
N GLN A 141 40.78 -5.22 -1.40
CA GLN A 141 41.39 -6.53 -1.10
C GLN A 141 42.90 -6.60 -1.34
N ASN A 142 43.44 -5.76 -2.22
CA ASN A 142 44.88 -5.66 -2.46
C ASN A 142 45.63 -4.78 -1.44
N GLY A 143 44.93 -4.23 -0.43
CA GLY A 143 45.47 -3.36 0.61
C GLY A 143 45.51 -1.86 0.25
N GLU A 144 45.15 -1.47 -0.98
CA GLU A 144 45.06 -0.06 -1.36
C GLU A 144 43.93 0.65 -0.59
N VAL A 145 44.18 1.85 -0.09
CA VAL A 145 43.19 2.68 0.62
C VAL A 145 42.77 3.86 -0.24
N ILE A 146 41.47 3.96 -0.51
CA ILE A 146 40.89 5.03 -1.30
C ILE A 146 40.09 5.94 -0.38
N ARG A 147 40.56 7.19 -0.23
CA ARG A 147 39.95 8.21 0.64
C ARG A 147 39.02 9.16 -0.13
N GLY A 148 37.93 9.53 0.52
CA GLY A 148 37.01 10.60 0.12
C GLY A 148 36.42 11.33 1.34
N ASP A 149 35.55 12.30 1.09
CA ASP A 149 34.79 13.01 2.12
C ASP A 149 33.59 12.18 2.62
N ALA A 150 33.10 11.25 1.78
CA ALA A 150 32.04 10.28 2.08
C ALA A 150 32.26 8.95 1.33
N VAL A 151 31.72 7.86 1.88
CA VAL A 151 31.67 6.52 1.25
C VAL A 151 30.21 6.09 1.11
N ILE A 152 29.80 5.72 -0.10
CA ILE A 152 28.44 5.25 -0.40
C ILE A 152 28.47 3.78 -0.79
N GLY A 153 27.79 2.92 -0.01
CA GLY A 153 27.60 1.52 -0.32
C GLY A 153 26.45 1.31 -1.30
N ALA A 154 26.77 1.00 -2.55
CA ALA A 154 25.84 0.67 -3.63
C ALA A 154 26.11 -0.74 -4.20
N ASP A 155 26.67 -1.62 -3.37
CA ASP A 155 27.22 -2.95 -3.67
C ASP A 155 26.20 -4.09 -3.53
N GLY A 156 24.91 -3.75 -3.65
CA GLY A 156 23.82 -4.68 -3.82
C GLY A 156 23.38 -5.42 -2.55
N ILE A 157 22.53 -6.43 -2.70
CA ILE A 157 21.95 -7.20 -1.57
C ILE A 157 23.01 -7.96 -0.73
N HIS A 158 24.20 -8.16 -1.29
CA HIS A 158 25.36 -8.79 -0.65
C HIS A 158 26.36 -7.77 -0.07
N SER A 159 25.91 -6.54 0.17
CA SER A 159 26.76 -5.41 0.53
C SER A 159 27.74 -5.68 1.68
N ALA A 160 29.03 -5.51 1.37
CA ALA A 160 30.11 -5.49 2.35
C ALA A 160 30.07 -4.21 3.18
N VAL A 161 29.69 -3.07 2.57
CA VAL A 161 29.54 -1.79 3.27
C VAL A 161 28.45 -1.88 4.35
N ARG A 162 27.29 -2.46 4.02
CA ARG A 162 26.21 -2.72 4.98
C ARG A 162 26.71 -3.59 6.13
N THR A 163 27.41 -4.67 5.81
CA THR A 163 27.96 -5.60 6.81
C THR A 163 28.97 -4.89 7.73
N ALA A 164 29.78 -3.98 7.21
CA ALA A 164 30.71 -3.20 8.01
C ALA A 164 30.00 -2.21 8.96
N LEU A 165 28.87 -1.62 8.53
CA LEU A 165 28.09 -0.69 9.35
C LEU A 165 27.24 -1.39 10.42
N ARG A 166 26.71 -2.57 10.13
CA ARG A 166 25.65 -3.21 10.93
C ARG A 166 26.01 -4.58 11.49
N GLY A 167 27.14 -5.14 11.09
CA GLY A 167 27.44 -6.55 11.29
C GLY A 167 26.72 -7.46 10.28
N PRO A 168 26.96 -8.77 10.34
CA PRO A 168 26.33 -9.74 9.46
C PRO A 168 24.82 -9.85 9.76
N GLU A 169 24.00 -9.59 8.74
CA GLU A 169 22.55 -9.74 8.80
C GLU A 169 22.09 -10.76 7.75
N GLU A 170 21.15 -11.64 8.14
CA GLU A 170 20.56 -12.61 7.22
C GLU A 170 19.66 -11.96 6.16
N LYS A 171 19.53 -12.65 5.02
CA LYS A 171 18.60 -12.29 3.95
C LYS A 171 17.38 -13.17 4.05
N GLN A 172 16.21 -12.58 3.84
CA GLN A 172 14.94 -13.30 3.91
C GLN A 172 14.63 -13.92 2.54
N PHE A 173 14.41 -15.23 2.52
CA PHE A 173 14.00 -15.94 1.31
C PHE A 173 12.49 -15.80 1.11
N ALA A 174 12.07 -15.32 -0.07
CA ALA A 174 10.66 -15.08 -0.37
C ALA A 174 9.86 -16.34 -0.75
N ASN A 175 10.44 -17.54 -0.57
CA ASN A 175 9.84 -18.84 -0.90
C ASN A 175 9.34 -19.00 -2.34
N ILE A 176 9.89 -18.20 -3.25
CA ILE A 176 9.64 -18.28 -4.69
C ILE A 176 10.95 -18.36 -5.47
N LEU A 177 10.87 -19.03 -6.61
CA LEU A 177 11.93 -19.07 -7.61
C LEU A 177 11.42 -18.35 -8.86
N MET A 178 12.32 -17.66 -9.57
CA MET A 178 11.99 -16.88 -10.75
C MET A 178 12.83 -17.36 -11.94
N TRP A 179 12.17 -17.95 -12.92
CA TRP A 179 12.71 -18.19 -14.26
C TRP A 179 12.84 -16.88 -15.01
N ARG A 180 13.91 -16.74 -15.79
CA ARG A 180 14.15 -15.59 -16.68
C ARG A 180 14.64 -16.06 -18.02
N SER A 181 14.02 -15.53 -19.07
CA SER A 181 14.35 -15.85 -20.46
C SER A 181 14.19 -14.61 -21.34
N LEU A 182 14.99 -14.58 -22.40
CA LEU A 182 14.87 -13.63 -23.49
C LEU A 182 14.59 -14.40 -24.78
N ILE A 183 13.61 -13.95 -25.56
CA ILE A 183 13.18 -14.60 -26.79
C ILE A 183 13.38 -13.63 -27.96
N PRO A 184 14.16 -14.01 -28.99
CA PRO A 184 14.23 -13.27 -30.24
C PRO A 184 12.86 -13.14 -30.93
N ALA A 185 12.54 -11.96 -31.47
CA ALA A 185 11.21 -11.65 -32.00
C ALA A 185 10.77 -12.55 -33.17
N ASP A 186 11.71 -13.02 -33.99
CA ASP A 186 11.46 -13.92 -35.13
C ASP A 186 10.90 -15.27 -34.70
N ARG A 187 11.26 -15.76 -33.50
CA ARG A 187 10.71 -16.99 -32.93
C ARG A 187 9.28 -16.84 -32.40
N LEU A 188 8.83 -15.61 -32.22
CA LEU A 188 7.46 -15.27 -31.82
C LEU A 188 6.59 -14.91 -33.04
N ALA A 189 7.10 -15.11 -34.26
CA ALA A 189 6.36 -14.84 -35.49
C ALA A 189 5.03 -15.61 -35.51
N GLY A 190 3.93 -14.88 -35.72
CA GLY A 190 2.57 -15.42 -35.69
C GLY A 190 1.84 -15.28 -34.36
N LEU A 191 2.53 -14.86 -33.28
CA LEU A 191 1.88 -14.42 -32.04
C LEU A 191 1.56 -12.93 -32.10
N ARG A 192 0.32 -12.56 -31.78
CA ARG A 192 -0.08 -11.15 -31.63
C ARG A 192 0.27 -10.69 -30.22
N LEU A 193 1.51 -10.26 -30.03
CA LEU A 193 1.99 -9.71 -28.76
C LEU A 193 1.95 -8.18 -28.82
N PRO A 194 1.02 -7.50 -28.11
CA PRO A 194 0.97 -6.04 -28.10
C PRO A 194 2.24 -5.45 -27.47
N VAL A 195 2.50 -4.17 -27.76
CA VAL A 195 3.52 -3.37 -27.05
C VAL A 195 2.95 -2.95 -25.69
N ALA A 196 2.79 -3.95 -24.83
CA ALA A 196 2.27 -3.84 -23.48
C ALA A 196 3.16 -4.68 -22.54
N GLY A 197 3.10 -4.38 -21.25
CA GLY A 197 3.51 -5.37 -20.26
C GLY A 197 2.34 -6.23 -19.83
N ASN A 198 2.60 -7.50 -19.55
CA ASN A 198 1.56 -8.49 -19.26
C ASN A 198 1.89 -9.16 -17.94
N ASN A 199 0.95 -9.16 -17.00
CA ASN A 199 1.01 -9.88 -15.74
C ASN A 199 -0.04 -11.01 -15.77
N TRP A 200 0.41 -12.23 -16.00
CA TRP A 200 -0.41 -13.42 -16.06
C TRP A 200 -0.47 -14.08 -14.68
N PHE A 201 -1.60 -14.03 -14.01
CA PHE A 201 -1.78 -14.58 -12.67
C PHE A 201 -2.44 -15.96 -12.70
N GLY A 202 -1.76 -16.94 -12.13
CA GLY A 202 -2.27 -18.29 -11.91
C GLY A 202 -2.51 -18.59 -10.44
N VAL A 203 -2.68 -19.87 -10.15
CA VAL A 203 -2.70 -20.44 -8.80
C VAL A 203 -1.26 -20.77 -8.39
N GLY A 204 -0.77 -20.11 -7.35
CA GLY A 204 0.59 -20.32 -6.82
C GLY A 204 1.75 -19.79 -7.68
N ARG A 205 1.46 -19.19 -8.85
CA ARG A 205 2.46 -18.85 -9.87
C ARG A 205 2.01 -17.68 -10.74
N ASN A 206 2.96 -16.94 -11.31
CA ASN A 206 2.66 -15.90 -12.28
C ASN A 206 3.75 -15.77 -13.36
N ILE A 207 3.40 -15.12 -14.47
CA ILE A 207 4.33 -14.73 -15.52
C ILE A 207 4.23 -13.22 -15.74
N VAL A 208 5.37 -12.56 -15.87
CA VAL A 208 5.48 -11.18 -16.36
C VAL A 208 6.18 -11.22 -17.72
N SER A 209 5.59 -10.60 -18.74
CA SER A 209 6.16 -10.60 -20.09
C SER A 209 6.01 -9.27 -20.83
N TYR A 210 7.07 -8.85 -21.53
CA TYR A 210 7.11 -7.56 -22.23
C TYR A 210 8.27 -7.48 -23.23
N TRP A 211 8.12 -6.61 -24.24
CA TRP A 211 9.19 -6.21 -25.15
C TRP A 211 10.22 -5.33 -24.41
N VAL A 212 11.50 -5.68 -24.51
CA VAL A 212 12.62 -4.83 -24.02
C VAL A 212 13.31 -4.09 -25.17
N ARG A 213 13.26 -4.67 -26.36
CA ARG A 213 13.63 -4.08 -27.64
C ARG A 213 12.65 -4.57 -28.70
N LYS A 214 12.62 -3.93 -29.87
CA LYS A 214 11.79 -4.35 -31.01
C LYS A 214 12.05 -5.80 -31.47
N ASP A 215 13.22 -6.34 -31.16
CA ASP A 215 13.71 -7.65 -31.57
C ASP A 215 13.86 -8.64 -30.41
N LEU A 216 13.51 -8.25 -29.18
CA LEU A 216 13.79 -9.02 -27.97
C LEU A 216 12.66 -8.93 -26.95
N TYR A 217 12.09 -10.08 -26.60
CA TYR A 217 11.00 -10.23 -25.66
C TYR A 217 11.49 -10.85 -24.35
N SER A 218 11.06 -10.31 -23.20
CA SER A 218 11.44 -10.77 -21.87
C SER A 218 10.32 -11.57 -21.22
N ILE A 219 10.68 -12.70 -20.60
CA ILE A 219 9.79 -13.50 -19.75
C ILE A 219 10.42 -13.62 -18.36
N LEU A 220 9.62 -13.32 -17.34
CA LEU A 220 9.91 -13.60 -15.93
C LEU A 220 8.78 -14.47 -15.40
N ALA A 221 9.07 -15.71 -15.04
CA ALA A 221 8.04 -16.67 -14.64
C ALA A 221 8.37 -17.24 -13.27
N SER A 222 7.49 -17.02 -12.29
CA SER A 222 7.73 -17.39 -10.89
C SER A 222 6.89 -18.58 -10.45
N VAL A 223 7.52 -19.43 -9.64
CA VAL A 223 6.94 -20.66 -9.09
C VAL A 223 7.29 -20.80 -7.61
N PRO A 224 6.54 -21.62 -6.85
CA PRO A 224 6.89 -21.95 -5.47
C PRO A 224 8.28 -22.59 -5.37
N ALA A 225 9.03 -22.26 -4.32
CA ALA A 225 10.38 -22.78 -4.15
C ALA A 225 10.46 -24.31 -3.96
N THR A 226 9.36 -24.93 -3.56
CA THR A 226 9.25 -26.39 -3.39
C THR A 226 9.09 -27.13 -4.71
N GLU A 227 8.79 -26.44 -5.82
CA GLU A 227 8.50 -27.08 -7.11
C GLU A 227 9.76 -27.48 -7.89
N VAL A 228 10.87 -26.76 -7.70
CA VAL A 228 12.08 -26.93 -8.50
C VAL A 228 13.25 -27.32 -7.60
N SER A 229 13.61 -28.61 -7.60
CA SER A 229 14.81 -29.11 -6.92
C SER A 229 16.07 -28.78 -7.73
N ARG A 230 17.11 -28.29 -7.05
CA ARG A 230 18.41 -27.98 -7.67
C ARG A 230 19.48 -28.98 -7.23
N GLU A 231 19.95 -29.81 -8.15
CA GLU A 231 21.13 -30.67 -7.91
C GLU A 231 22.46 -29.95 -8.26
N SER A 232 22.44 -28.93 -9.13
CA SER A 232 23.63 -28.12 -9.46
C SER A 232 23.34 -26.61 -9.51
N TRP A 233 24.31 -25.81 -9.06
CA TRP A 233 24.26 -24.34 -9.06
C TRP A 233 24.75 -23.74 -10.39
N THR A 234 24.47 -24.39 -11.52
CA THR A 234 24.76 -23.80 -12.84
C THR A 234 23.79 -22.65 -13.12
N GLN A 235 24.23 -21.65 -13.90
CA GLN A 235 23.36 -20.54 -14.31
C GLN A 235 22.23 -21.01 -15.24
N SER A 236 22.36 -22.14 -15.95
CA SER A 236 21.33 -22.67 -16.84
C SER A 236 20.25 -23.45 -16.08
N GLY A 237 18.99 -23.13 -16.32
CA GLY A 237 17.84 -23.90 -15.81
C GLY A 237 17.21 -24.80 -16.88
N ASP A 238 16.46 -25.82 -16.46
CA ASP A 238 15.78 -26.77 -17.35
C ASP A 238 14.54 -26.12 -18.02
N VAL A 239 14.63 -25.86 -19.33
CA VAL A 239 13.51 -25.33 -20.13
C VAL A 239 12.30 -26.27 -20.09
N ALA A 240 12.50 -27.59 -20.02
CA ALA A 240 11.40 -28.53 -19.91
C ALA A 240 10.68 -28.39 -18.55
N GLN A 241 11.41 -28.08 -17.48
CA GLN A 241 10.83 -27.77 -16.18
C GLN A 241 10.05 -26.47 -16.19
N LEU A 242 10.58 -25.40 -16.79
CA LEU A 242 9.83 -24.17 -17.04
C LEU A 242 8.52 -24.47 -17.76
N ARG A 243 8.52 -25.25 -18.84
CA ARG A 243 7.29 -25.58 -19.59
C ARG A 243 6.30 -26.39 -18.75
N ARG A 244 6.78 -27.39 -17.98
CA ARG A 244 5.93 -28.19 -17.06
C ARG A 244 5.26 -27.31 -16.01
N SER A 245 5.98 -26.33 -15.46
CA SER A 245 5.44 -25.37 -14.49
C SER A 245 4.27 -24.54 -15.01
N PHE A 246 4.04 -24.48 -16.33
CA PHE A 246 2.98 -23.65 -16.90
C PHE A 246 2.11 -24.42 -17.90
N GLU A 247 1.98 -25.74 -17.78
CA GLU A 247 1.22 -26.58 -18.72
C GLU A 247 -0.27 -26.18 -18.85
N GLY A 248 -0.88 -25.68 -17.77
CA GLY A 248 -2.27 -25.21 -17.74
C GLY A 248 -2.49 -23.75 -18.17
N CYS A 249 -1.49 -23.11 -18.78
CA CYS A 249 -1.63 -21.73 -19.28
C CYS A 249 -2.44 -21.65 -20.58
N GLU A 250 -2.91 -20.45 -20.89
CA GLU A 250 -3.61 -20.17 -22.14
C GLU A 250 -2.70 -20.31 -23.39
N PRO A 251 -3.25 -20.58 -24.58
CA PRO A 251 -2.48 -20.94 -25.78
C PRO A 251 -1.36 -19.98 -26.21
N THR A 252 -1.52 -18.67 -26.03
CA THR A 252 -0.48 -17.68 -26.36
C THR A 252 0.71 -17.82 -25.43
N VAL A 253 0.47 -17.91 -24.12
CA VAL A 253 1.52 -18.19 -23.13
C VAL A 253 2.23 -19.50 -23.42
N LYS A 254 1.49 -20.57 -23.75
CA LYS A 254 2.09 -21.86 -24.11
C LYS A 254 3.07 -21.74 -25.27
N LYS A 255 2.66 -21.08 -26.36
CA LYS A 255 3.52 -20.85 -27.54
C LYS A 255 4.72 -19.95 -27.23
N MET A 256 4.57 -18.96 -26.35
CA MET A 256 5.69 -18.14 -25.88
C MET A 256 6.74 -19.00 -25.15
N LEU A 257 6.32 -19.91 -24.26
CA LEU A 257 7.23 -20.80 -23.53
C LEU A 257 7.86 -21.89 -24.41
N GLU A 258 7.18 -22.33 -25.47
CA GLU A 258 7.73 -23.21 -26.51
C GLU A 258 8.87 -22.54 -27.31
N ALA A 259 8.86 -21.21 -27.41
CA ALA A 259 9.88 -20.40 -28.08
C ALA A 259 11.09 -20.03 -27.18
N VAL A 260 11.15 -20.53 -25.94
CA VAL A 260 12.32 -20.36 -25.06
C VAL A 260 13.39 -21.41 -25.40
N ASP A 261 14.62 -20.98 -25.72
CA ASP A 261 15.80 -21.87 -25.89
C ASP A 261 16.61 -22.04 -24.62
N SER A 262 16.73 -20.99 -23.84
CA SER A 262 17.52 -20.97 -22.62
C SER A 262 16.83 -20.16 -21.55
N THR A 263 17.03 -20.59 -20.32
CA THR A 263 16.50 -19.92 -19.15
C THR A 263 17.50 -20.06 -18.01
N PHE A 264 17.45 -19.13 -17.07
CA PHE A 264 18.03 -19.31 -15.75
C PHE A 264 16.95 -19.16 -14.69
N ILE A 265 17.18 -19.70 -13.51
CA ILE A 265 16.26 -19.59 -12.37
C ILE A 265 17.04 -19.08 -11.16
N THR A 266 16.45 -18.22 -10.35
CA THR A 266 17.05 -17.79 -9.08
C THR A 266 16.02 -17.73 -7.97
N GLY A 267 16.46 -17.95 -6.73
CA GLY A 267 15.66 -17.68 -5.55
C GLY A 267 15.57 -16.18 -5.29
N MET A 268 14.38 -15.71 -4.94
CA MET A 268 14.15 -14.30 -4.62
C MET A 268 14.39 -14.05 -3.14
N TYR A 269 15.25 -13.07 -2.87
CA TYR A 269 15.60 -12.65 -1.52
C TYR A 269 15.28 -11.18 -1.34
N HIS A 270 14.99 -10.81 -0.11
CA HIS A 270 14.81 -9.43 0.31
C HIS A 270 15.46 -9.22 1.68
N ARG A 271 15.46 -7.96 2.13
CA ARG A 271 15.84 -7.60 3.48
C ARG A 271 14.73 -6.75 4.07
N ASP A 272 14.50 -6.91 5.37
CA ASP A 272 13.55 -6.06 6.07
C ASP A 272 14.04 -4.60 6.11
N PRO A 273 13.11 -3.63 6.13
CA PRO A 273 13.48 -2.22 6.26
C PRO A 273 14.33 -1.99 7.51
N ILE A 274 15.37 -1.16 7.38
CA ILE A 274 16.29 -0.82 8.48
C ILE A 274 16.11 0.64 8.90
N GLU A 275 16.26 0.90 10.20
CA GLU A 275 16.05 2.21 10.82
C GLU A 275 17.16 3.23 10.53
N HIS A 276 18.38 2.78 10.21
CA HIS A 276 19.51 3.66 9.91
C HIS A 276 20.32 3.16 8.72
N TRP A 277 20.53 4.05 7.75
CA TRP A 277 21.27 3.82 6.51
C TRP A 277 22.66 4.45 6.56
N SER A 278 22.86 5.41 7.45
CA SER A 278 24.05 6.21 7.55
C SER A 278 24.71 6.12 8.93
N THR A 279 26.03 6.26 8.96
CA THR A 279 26.82 6.40 10.18
C THR A 279 27.99 7.32 9.86
N GLY A 280 27.96 8.54 10.42
CA GLY A 280 28.93 9.58 10.11
C GLY A 280 28.96 9.91 8.61
N ARG A 281 30.07 9.60 7.95
CA ARG A 281 30.39 9.87 6.54
C ARG A 281 30.16 8.68 5.61
N ILE A 282 29.53 7.61 6.11
CA ILE A 282 29.24 6.39 5.33
C ILE A 282 27.72 6.21 5.25
N ALA A 283 27.19 5.94 4.05
CA ALA A 283 25.76 5.67 3.85
C ALA A 283 25.49 4.56 2.84
N LEU A 284 24.32 3.93 2.94
CA LEU A 284 23.84 2.87 2.03
C LEU A 284 22.90 3.43 0.95
N LEU A 285 22.90 2.80 -0.24
CA LEU A 285 22.10 3.18 -1.39
C LEU A 285 21.63 1.95 -2.18
N GLY A 286 20.42 2.01 -2.75
CA GLY A 286 19.87 0.91 -3.54
C GLY A 286 19.70 -0.36 -2.73
N ASP A 287 19.95 -1.52 -3.35
CA ASP A 287 19.78 -2.83 -2.70
C ASP A 287 20.67 -3.03 -1.45
N ALA A 288 21.74 -2.25 -1.27
CA ALA A 288 22.51 -2.28 -0.01
C ALA A 288 21.67 -1.75 1.17
N ALA A 289 20.83 -0.74 0.93
CA ALA A 289 19.93 -0.16 1.91
C ALA A 289 18.58 -0.90 1.97
N HIS A 290 17.91 -1.06 0.83
CA HIS A 290 16.50 -1.44 0.74
C HIS A 290 16.22 -2.53 -0.30
N ALA A 291 17.05 -3.57 -0.34
CA ALA A 291 16.83 -4.73 -1.20
C ALA A 291 15.38 -5.26 -1.11
N MET A 292 14.75 -5.40 -2.26
CA MET A 292 13.36 -5.82 -2.38
C MET A 292 13.18 -6.92 -3.42
N VAL A 293 12.14 -7.72 -3.24
CA VAL A 293 11.66 -8.62 -4.29
C VAL A 293 11.23 -7.81 -5.52
N PRO A 294 11.37 -8.34 -6.75
CA PRO A 294 11.18 -7.57 -7.99
C PRO A 294 9.70 -7.33 -8.36
N TYR A 295 8.80 -7.34 -7.37
CA TYR A 295 7.39 -6.99 -7.57
C TYR A 295 7.22 -5.49 -7.31
N LEU A 296 6.31 -4.84 -8.07
CA LEU A 296 6.29 -3.38 -8.35
C LEU A 296 7.37 -2.87 -9.31
N ALA A 297 8.37 -3.69 -9.66
CA ALA A 297 9.49 -3.32 -10.54
C ALA A 297 10.23 -2.03 -10.14
N GLN A 298 10.33 -1.75 -8.83
CA GLN A 298 10.83 -0.47 -8.31
C GLN A 298 12.29 -0.45 -7.86
N GLY A 299 12.98 -1.59 -7.67
CA GLY A 299 14.34 -1.59 -7.11
C GLY A 299 15.33 -0.68 -7.85
N ALA A 300 15.35 -0.73 -9.18
CA ALA A 300 16.20 0.14 -9.99
C ALA A 300 15.76 1.62 -9.92
N CYS A 301 14.45 1.90 -10.00
CA CYS A 301 13.93 3.26 -9.89
C CYS A 301 14.22 3.88 -8.51
N GLN A 302 14.11 3.12 -7.42
CA GLN A 302 14.43 3.62 -6.08
C GLN A 302 15.93 3.92 -5.94
N ALA A 303 16.82 3.09 -6.50
CA ALA A 303 18.25 3.40 -6.50
C ALA A 303 18.60 4.65 -7.35
N ILE A 304 17.86 4.89 -8.43
CA ILE A 304 17.97 6.11 -9.25
C ILE A 304 17.49 7.34 -8.47
N GLU A 305 16.37 7.25 -7.76
CA GLU A 305 15.89 8.31 -6.87
C GLU A 305 16.89 8.61 -5.75
N ASP A 306 17.45 7.57 -5.12
CA ASP A 306 18.46 7.70 -4.07
C ASP A 306 19.67 8.49 -4.56
N ALA A 307 20.18 8.14 -5.74
CA ALA A 307 21.34 8.79 -6.36
C ALA A 307 21.14 10.30 -6.49
N TRP A 308 19.95 10.71 -6.93
CA TRP A 308 19.61 12.13 -7.04
C TRP A 308 19.53 12.82 -5.69
N VAL A 309 18.76 12.26 -4.75
CA VAL A 309 18.58 12.87 -3.42
C VAL A 309 19.90 12.98 -2.67
N LEU A 310 20.71 11.93 -2.70
CA LEU A 310 22.02 11.91 -2.05
C LEU A 310 22.94 13.00 -2.58
N ALA A 311 23.05 13.14 -3.91
CA ALA A 311 23.87 14.18 -4.53
C ALA A 311 23.35 15.58 -4.21
N THR A 312 22.03 15.79 -4.20
CA THR A 312 21.41 17.07 -3.83
C THR A 312 21.68 17.43 -2.37
N CYS A 313 21.50 16.50 -1.43
CA CYS A 313 21.79 16.75 -0.02
C CYS A 313 23.27 17.08 0.21
N LEU A 314 24.20 16.32 -0.38
CA LEU A 314 25.64 16.61 -0.27
C LEU A 314 26.00 17.99 -0.83
N LYS A 315 25.40 18.39 -1.95
CA LYS A 315 25.61 19.73 -2.53
C LYS A 315 25.12 20.83 -1.58
N ASN A 316 23.92 20.66 -1.01
CA ASN A 316 23.26 21.69 -0.20
C ASN A 316 24.00 21.97 1.12
N HIS A 317 24.51 20.92 1.76
CA HIS A 317 25.26 21.04 3.02
C HIS A 317 26.74 21.32 2.83
N GLY A 318 27.29 20.98 1.66
CA GLY A 318 28.71 21.16 1.36
C GLY A 318 29.64 20.23 2.16
N ARG A 319 30.95 20.45 2.02
CA ARG A 319 31.99 19.53 2.54
C ARG A 319 31.98 19.40 4.07
N SER A 320 31.69 20.48 4.78
CA SER A 320 31.65 20.49 6.25
C SER A 320 30.41 19.79 6.82
N GLY A 321 29.30 19.75 6.07
CA GLY A 321 28.02 19.19 6.53
C GLY A 321 27.70 17.79 5.98
N VAL A 322 28.70 16.99 5.62
CA VAL A 322 28.48 15.65 5.01
C VAL A 322 27.62 14.76 5.90
N GLN A 323 27.83 14.76 7.22
CA GLN A 323 27.05 13.91 8.13
C GLN A 323 25.57 14.32 8.12
N ASP A 324 25.29 15.63 8.21
CA ASP A 324 23.92 16.17 8.15
C ASP A 324 23.26 15.90 6.79
N ALA A 325 24.02 15.96 5.69
CA ALA A 325 23.54 15.61 4.36
C ALA A 325 23.10 14.14 4.28
N LEU A 326 23.88 13.22 4.83
CA LEU A 326 23.56 11.79 4.80
C LEU A 326 22.36 11.47 5.69
N LEU A 327 22.22 12.14 6.83
CA LEU A 327 21.02 12.05 7.69
C LEU A 327 19.77 12.64 7.01
N GLU A 328 19.90 13.73 6.27
CA GLU A 328 18.79 14.28 5.49
C GLU A 328 18.38 13.33 4.35
N TYR A 329 19.35 12.79 3.62
CA TYR A 329 19.13 11.76 2.60
C TYR A 329 18.35 10.57 3.17
N GLU A 330 18.79 10.01 4.31
CA GLU A 330 18.11 8.92 4.99
C GLU A 330 16.66 9.27 5.33
N ARG A 331 16.41 10.42 5.98
CA ARG A 331 15.07 10.88 6.35
C ARG A 331 14.13 11.05 5.16
N ARG A 332 14.66 11.41 3.98
CA ARG A 332 13.87 11.58 2.75
C ARG A 332 13.58 10.26 2.03
N ARG A 333 14.48 9.27 2.14
CA ARG A 333 14.42 8.05 1.32
C ARG A 333 13.86 6.85 2.06
N GLN A 334 14.15 6.72 3.35
CA GLN A 334 13.74 5.56 4.13
C GLN A 334 12.21 5.40 4.22
N PRO A 335 11.40 6.42 4.57
CA PRO A 335 9.95 6.24 4.68
C PRO A 335 9.32 5.75 3.36
N ARG A 336 9.78 6.33 2.24
CA ARG A 336 9.32 5.99 0.89
C ARG A 336 9.73 4.57 0.49
N THR A 337 11.00 4.21 0.62
CA THR A 337 11.48 2.87 0.24
C THR A 337 10.92 1.77 1.14
N THR A 338 10.71 2.04 2.44
CA THR A 338 10.02 1.13 3.37
C THR A 338 8.61 0.79 2.87
N ARG A 339 7.85 1.80 2.43
CA ARG A 339 6.52 1.61 1.83
C ARG A 339 6.59 0.75 0.57
N ILE A 340 7.57 1.00 -0.31
CA ILE A 340 7.76 0.23 -1.55
C ILE A 340 8.18 -1.23 -1.25
N GLN A 341 9.08 -1.46 -0.29
CA GLN A 341 9.49 -2.81 0.14
C GLN A 341 8.32 -3.62 0.69
N ALA A 342 7.50 -3.02 1.56
CA ALA A 342 6.32 -3.65 2.12
C ALA A 342 5.30 -4.01 1.02
N GLY A 343 5.05 -3.07 0.09
CA GLY A 343 4.19 -3.31 -1.07
C GLY A 343 4.72 -4.41 -2.00
N ALA A 344 6.03 -4.45 -2.25
CA ALA A 344 6.65 -5.49 -3.07
C ALA A 344 6.49 -6.88 -2.44
N ARG A 345 6.64 -7.00 -1.12
CA ARG A 345 6.39 -8.25 -0.39
C ARG A 345 4.92 -8.65 -0.43
N PHE A 346 4.00 -7.71 -0.26
CA PHE A 346 2.56 -7.95 -0.43
C PHE A 346 2.22 -8.55 -1.80
N VAL A 347 2.82 -8.01 -2.87
CA VAL A 347 2.57 -8.52 -4.23
C VAL A 347 3.10 -9.94 -4.42
N VAL A 348 4.13 -10.40 -3.68
CA VAL A 348 4.56 -11.80 -3.72
C VAL A 348 3.42 -12.71 -3.28
N ASP A 349 2.92 -12.53 -2.04
CA ASP A 349 1.83 -13.36 -1.50
C ASP A 349 0.58 -13.27 -2.38
N TRP A 350 0.26 -12.06 -2.84
CA TRP A 350 -0.90 -11.79 -3.68
C TRP A 350 -0.82 -12.43 -5.09
N ALA A 351 0.35 -12.43 -5.72
CA ALA A 351 0.54 -13.01 -7.05
C ALA A 351 0.67 -14.54 -7.00
N HIS A 352 1.19 -15.10 -5.90
CA HIS A 352 1.46 -16.53 -5.71
C HIS A 352 0.45 -17.21 -4.79
N GLU A 353 -0.76 -16.67 -4.65
CA GLU A 353 -1.82 -17.28 -3.84
C GLU A 353 -2.13 -18.72 -4.35
N PRO A 354 -1.88 -19.76 -3.53
CA PRO A 354 -2.12 -21.14 -3.93
C PRO A 354 -3.57 -21.61 -3.72
N ASP A 355 -4.37 -20.89 -2.93
CA ASP A 355 -5.78 -21.24 -2.70
C ASP A 355 -6.67 -20.68 -3.81
N GLU A 356 -7.43 -21.55 -4.49
CA GLU A 356 -8.29 -21.13 -5.60
C GLU A 356 -9.39 -20.15 -5.20
N ALA A 357 -9.93 -20.26 -3.98
CA ALA A 357 -10.94 -19.32 -3.50
C ALA A 357 -10.34 -17.94 -3.29
N ARG A 358 -9.13 -17.85 -2.72
CA ARG A 358 -8.39 -16.59 -2.58
C ARG A 358 -7.94 -16.02 -3.93
N VAL A 359 -7.62 -16.86 -4.92
CA VAL A 359 -7.40 -16.40 -6.31
C VAL A 359 -8.67 -15.76 -6.90
N ARG A 360 -9.85 -16.35 -6.67
CA ARG A 360 -11.12 -15.74 -7.10
C ARG A 360 -11.36 -14.40 -6.41
N GLN A 361 -11.07 -14.30 -5.12
CA GLN A 361 -11.15 -13.06 -4.33
C GLN A 361 -10.25 -11.96 -4.88
N ARG A 362 -8.97 -12.27 -5.13
CA ARG A 362 -8.03 -11.36 -5.82
C ARG A 362 -8.61 -10.86 -7.14
N ASN A 363 -9.08 -11.79 -7.99
CA ASN A 363 -9.57 -11.46 -9.31
C ASN A 363 -10.85 -10.61 -9.21
N GLY A 364 -11.68 -10.82 -8.18
CA GLY A 364 -12.82 -9.98 -7.82
C GLY A 364 -12.40 -8.55 -7.46
N ARG A 365 -11.36 -8.38 -6.64
CA ARG A 365 -10.81 -7.06 -6.31
C ARG A 365 -10.32 -6.30 -7.54
N LEU A 366 -9.62 -6.97 -8.47
CA LEU A 366 -9.15 -6.34 -9.71
C LEU A 366 -10.32 -5.83 -10.57
N LYS A 367 -11.43 -6.56 -10.63
CA LYS A 367 -12.66 -6.08 -11.28
C LYS A 367 -13.21 -4.84 -10.57
N GLY A 368 -13.19 -4.80 -9.24
CA GLY A 368 -13.61 -3.61 -8.49
C GLY A 368 -12.75 -2.40 -8.81
N LEU A 369 -11.42 -2.56 -8.83
CA LEU A 369 -10.50 -1.48 -9.21
C LEU A 369 -10.78 -0.97 -10.63
N SER A 370 -11.15 -1.82 -11.58
CA SER A 370 -11.52 -1.38 -12.93
C SER A 370 -12.71 -0.39 -12.97
N ARG A 371 -13.54 -0.35 -11.93
CA ARG A 371 -14.71 0.54 -11.83
C ARG A 371 -14.40 1.90 -11.20
N ILE A 372 -13.49 1.94 -10.22
CA ILE A 372 -13.22 3.15 -9.42
C ILE A 372 -11.82 3.73 -9.61
N ASP A 373 -10.91 2.93 -10.18
CA ASP A 373 -9.52 3.29 -10.47
C ASP A 373 -9.17 2.90 -11.93
N PRO A 374 -9.96 3.27 -12.96
CA PRO A 374 -9.71 2.84 -14.34
C PRO A 374 -8.37 3.36 -14.91
N LEU A 375 -7.81 4.39 -14.27
CA LEU A 375 -6.53 5.00 -14.60
C LEU A 375 -5.36 4.42 -13.80
N ALA A 376 -5.64 3.46 -12.92
CA ALA A 376 -4.69 2.84 -12.00
C ALA A 376 -3.91 3.83 -11.12
N GLU A 377 -4.55 4.96 -10.79
CA GLU A 377 -3.97 6.01 -9.97
C GLU A 377 -3.78 5.54 -8.53
N ALA A 378 -4.81 4.95 -7.93
CA ALA A 378 -4.72 4.41 -6.58
C ALA A 378 -3.81 3.17 -6.52
N SER A 379 -3.64 2.48 -7.66
CA SER A 379 -2.80 1.29 -7.77
C SER A 379 -1.30 1.60 -7.90
N TRP A 380 -0.93 2.70 -8.58
CA TRP A 380 0.46 2.93 -8.99
C TRP A 380 1.03 4.33 -8.73
N SER A 381 0.21 5.35 -8.46
CA SER A 381 0.73 6.73 -8.33
C SER A 381 1.71 6.89 -7.17
N PHE A 382 1.57 6.11 -6.09
CA PHE A 382 2.52 6.13 -4.98
C PHE A 382 3.94 5.76 -5.40
N ALA A 383 4.08 4.91 -6.42
CA ALA A 383 5.37 4.54 -6.99
C ALA A 383 5.73 5.53 -8.12
N TRP A 384 4.92 5.60 -9.17
CA TRP A 384 5.27 6.25 -10.44
C TRP A 384 5.08 7.75 -10.44
N GLY A 385 4.12 8.27 -9.69
CA GLY A 385 3.75 9.69 -9.67
C GLY A 385 4.61 10.56 -8.74
N HIS A 386 5.63 9.99 -8.11
CA HIS A 386 6.52 10.74 -7.23
C HIS A 386 7.63 11.43 -8.04
N ASP A 387 7.52 12.73 -8.19
CA ASP A 387 8.58 13.57 -8.74
C ASP A 387 9.63 13.84 -7.65
N ILE A 388 10.72 13.07 -7.67
CA ILE A 388 11.81 13.20 -6.71
C ILE A 388 12.59 14.51 -6.86
N LEU A 389 12.60 15.12 -8.05
CA LEU A 389 13.31 16.37 -8.31
C LEU A 389 12.62 17.55 -7.60
N GLU A 390 11.28 17.53 -7.55
CA GLU A 390 10.51 18.51 -6.78
C GLU A 390 10.47 18.15 -5.29
N ALA A 391 10.29 16.87 -4.94
CA ALA A 391 10.19 16.43 -3.56
C ALA A 391 11.46 16.74 -2.74
N VAL A 392 12.65 16.65 -3.34
CA VAL A 392 13.91 16.97 -2.64
C VAL A 392 14.05 18.46 -2.27
N LYS A 393 13.30 19.35 -2.94
CA LYS A 393 13.29 20.79 -2.64
C LYS A 393 12.39 21.14 -1.45
N LEU A 394 11.43 20.28 -1.13
CA LEU A 394 10.53 20.44 -0.01
C LEU A 394 11.20 20.08 1.32
N PRO A 395 10.66 20.52 2.48
CA PRO A 395 11.13 20.06 3.78
C PRO A 395 11.13 18.52 3.89
N PRO A 396 12.12 17.89 4.57
CA PRO A 396 12.17 16.43 4.70
C PRO A 396 10.89 15.79 5.26
N GLY A 397 10.13 16.52 6.09
CA GLY A 397 8.85 16.06 6.64
C GLY A 397 7.71 15.93 5.62
N GLU A 398 7.82 16.47 4.41
CA GLU A 398 6.80 16.29 3.37
C GLU A 398 6.83 14.89 2.74
N VAL A 399 7.85 14.08 3.05
CA VAL A 399 7.89 12.68 2.60
C VAL A 399 6.71 11.90 3.19
N VAL A 400 6.11 11.06 2.35
CA VAL A 400 5.00 10.20 2.72
C VAL A 400 5.51 8.79 2.96
N GLY A 401 5.31 8.28 4.18
CA GLY A 401 5.77 6.96 4.62
C GLY A 401 4.74 5.85 4.49
N LEU A 402 4.88 4.82 5.32
CA LEU A 402 4.10 3.58 5.26
C LEU A 402 2.59 3.79 5.45
N SER A 403 2.17 4.67 6.37
CA SER A 403 0.76 5.00 6.60
C SER A 403 0.13 5.83 5.48
N ALA A 404 0.93 6.22 4.49
CA ALA A 404 0.60 7.21 3.48
C ALA A 404 0.26 8.61 4.04
N ALA A 405 0.62 8.91 5.29
CA ALA A 405 0.63 10.27 5.82
C ALA A 405 2.04 10.89 5.74
N ARG A 406 2.11 12.22 5.66
CA ARG A 406 3.37 12.98 5.70
C ARG A 406 4.08 12.81 7.04
N GLU A 407 5.38 12.59 7.02
CA GLU A 407 6.19 12.38 8.22
C GLU A 407 6.22 13.62 9.14
N GLY A 408 6.13 14.80 8.56
CA GLY A 408 6.12 16.10 9.23
C GLY A 408 4.75 16.57 9.69
N LYS A 409 3.66 15.85 9.39
CA LYS A 409 2.31 16.23 9.83
C LYS A 409 2.25 16.26 11.36
N ARG A 410 1.69 17.34 11.91
CA ARG A 410 1.48 17.53 13.34
C ARG A 410 0.05 17.98 13.61
N MET A 411 -0.49 17.53 14.74
CA MET A 411 -1.76 17.98 15.30
C MET A 411 -1.52 19.16 16.25
N ALA A 412 -2.54 19.98 16.49
CA ALA A 412 -2.39 21.17 17.33
C ALA A 412 -2.32 20.82 18.83
N ARG A 413 -3.11 19.83 19.26
CA ARG A 413 -3.17 19.39 20.66
C ARG A 413 -2.32 18.15 20.93
N PRO A 414 -1.70 18.02 22.12
CA PRO A 414 -0.93 16.82 22.49
C PRO A 414 -1.74 15.53 22.46
N GLU A 415 -3.01 15.57 22.90
CA GLU A 415 -3.89 14.39 22.87
C GLU A 415 -4.23 13.98 21.43
N SER A 416 -4.48 14.94 20.54
CA SER A 416 -4.71 14.68 19.11
C SER A 416 -3.46 14.13 18.44
N GLN A 417 -2.28 14.66 18.79
CA GLN A 417 -1.01 14.16 18.29
C GLN A 417 -0.78 12.70 18.72
N ARG A 418 -1.09 12.37 19.98
CA ARG A 418 -1.02 10.99 20.47
C ARG A 418 -1.95 10.07 19.68
N ALA A 419 -3.19 10.47 19.41
CA ALA A 419 -4.11 9.68 18.60
C ALA A 419 -3.63 9.51 17.15
N PHE A 420 -3.05 10.57 16.57
CA PHE A 420 -2.44 10.53 15.24
C PHE A 420 -1.27 9.56 15.17
N ASP A 421 -0.35 9.62 16.13
CA ASP A 421 0.82 8.73 16.18
C ASP A 421 0.42 7.27 16.40
N LEU A 422 -0.61 7.02 17.23
CA LEU A 422 -1.20 5.69 17.39
C LEU A 422 -1.75 5.15 16.07
N TRP A 423 -2.55 5.94 15.34
CA TRP A 423 -3.05 5.53 14.01
C TRP A 423 -1.91 5.25 13.03
N LYS A 424 -0.94 6.16 12.97
CA LYS A 424 0.22 6.05 12.06
C LYS A 424 1.04 4.78 12.33
N GLY A 425 1.07 4.31 13.58
CA GLY A 425 1.80 3.13 14.01
C GLY A 425 1.02 1.80 13.94
N VAL A 426 -0.25 1.78 13.50
CA VAL A 426 -1.08 0.56 13.52
C VAL A 426 -0.49 -0.55 12.67
N PHE A 427 -0.13 -0.23 11.42
CA PHE A 427 0.34 -1.21 10.45
C PHE A 427 1.86 -1.17 10.32
N LYS A 428 2.51 -2.29 10.68
CA LYS A 428 3.95 -2.48 10.45
C LYS A 428 4.21 -3.00 9.03
N PRO A 429 5.45 -2.89 8.51
CA PRO A 429 5.79 -3.42 7.18
C PRO A 429 5.37 -4.89 6.98
N ASP A 430 5.54 -5.73 7.99
CA ASP A 430 5.14 -7.15 7.95
C ASP A 430 3.62 -7.37 7.96
N ASP A 431 2.85 -6.45 8.55
CA ASP A 431 1.39 -6.53 8.54
C ASP A 431 0.86 -6.21 7.14
N ILE A 432 1.45 -5.19 6.48
CA ILE A 432 1.16 -4.85 5.08
C ILE A 432 1.58 -5.98 4.13
N ALA A 433 2.78 -6.53 4.32
CA ALA A 433 3.32 -7.61 3.50
C ALA A 433 2.43 -8.86 3.48
N ARG A 434 1.75 -9.18 4.60
CA ARG A 434 0.84 -10.33 4.71
C ARG A 434 -0.59 -10.05 4.22
N GLY A 435 -0.83 -8.89 3.61
CA GLY A 435 -2.11 -8.50 3.00
C GLY A 435 -3.25 -8.31 4.01
N ASP A 436 -4.45 -8.68 3.61
CA ASP A 436 -5.69 -8.60 4.40
C ASP A 436 -5.55 -9.31 5.75
N ARG A 437 -4.93 -10.50 5.78
CA ARG A 437 -4.72 -11.26 7.02
C ARG A 437 -3.82 -10.55 8.01
N GLY A 438 -2.71 -9.98 7.53
CA GLY A 438 -1.77 -9.23 8.37
C GLY A 438 -2.41 -7.97 8.92
N GLN A 439 -3.12 -7.23 8.06
CA GLN A 439 -3.80 -6.00 8.44
C GLN A 439 -4.97 -6.26 9.40
N ARG A 440 -5.77 -7.32 9.23
CA ARG A 440 -6.83 -7.70 10.18
C ARG A 440 -6.26 -7.95 11.57
N ALA A 441 -5.20 -8.76 11.66
CA ALA A 441 -4.53 -9.04 12.92
C ALA A 441 -3.93 -7.78 13.56
N ALA A 442 -3.37 -6.87 12.77
CA ALA A 442 -2.82 -5.61 13.27
C ALA A 442 -3.88 -4.66 13.80
N TYR A 443 -5.00 -4.54 13.08
CA TYR A 443 -6.13 -3.70 13.47
C TYR A 443 -6.80 -4.21 14.76
N GLU A 444 -7.02 -5.52 14.86
CA GLU A 444 -7.57 -6.15 16.06
C GLU A 444 -6.60 -6.02 17.26
N ARG A 445 -5.31 -6.30 17.05
CA ARG A 445 -4.27 -6.09 18.07
C ARG A 445 -4.26 -4.65 18.57
N PHE A 446 -4.29 -3.68 17.66
CA PHE A 446 -4.30 -2.26 18.01
C PHE A 446 -5.48 -1.91 18.92
N LEU A 447 -6.70 -2.27 18.53
CA LEU A 447 -7.89 -1.93 19.31
C LEU A 447 -7.94 -2.65 20.67
N LEU A 448 -7.62 -3.95 20.71
CA LEU A 448 -7.69 -4.74 21.94
C LEU A 448 -6.58 -4.39 22.94
N GLU A 449 -5.36 -4.09 22.48
CA GLU A 449 -4.24 -3.76 23.37
C GLU A 449 -4.28 -2.29 23.83
N GLN A 450 -4.67 -1.35 22.97
CA GLN A 450 -4.71 0.07 23.33
C GLN A 450 -5.98 0.45 24.09
N PHE A 451 -7.10 -0.21 23.81
CA PHE A 451 -8.43 0.15 24.32
C PHE A 451 -9.18 -1.08 24.86
N PRO A 452 -8.72 -1.67 25.99
CA PRO A 452 -9.44 -2.77 26.62
C PRO A 452 -10.81 -2.32 27.14
N ALA A 453 -11.76 -3.25 27.19
CA ALA A 453 -13.11 -2.98 27.70
C ALA A 453 -13.06 -2.38 29.14
N PRO A 454 -13.89 -1.36 29.44
CA PRO A 454 -13.91 -0.77 30.78
C PRO A 454 -14.30 -1.81 31.85
N ALA A 455 -13.75 -1.65 33.06
CA ALA A 455 -14.07 -2.53 34.19
C ALA A 455 -15.59 -2.57 34.46
N GLY A 456 -16.12 -3.78 34.68
CA GLY A 456 -17.55 -3.99 34.90
C GLY A 456 -18.41 -4.01 33.63
N THR A 457 -17.79 -3.98 32.44
CA THR A 457 -18.50 -4.26 31.18
C THR A 457 -18.86 -5.73 31.11
N GLU A 458 -20.15 -6.03 30.96
CA GLU A 458 -20.65 -7.38 30.71
C GLU A 458 -20.69 -7.64 29.19
N VAL A 459 -20.13 -8.77 28.76
CA VAL A 459 -20.10 -9.18 27.35
C VAL A 459 -20.64 -10.61 27.26
N THR A 460 -21.64 -10.81 26.40
CA THR A 460 -22.27 -12.12 26.18
C THR A 460 -22.41 -12.39 24.69
N ASP A 461 -22.03 -13.59 24.24
CA ASP A 461 -22.27 -14.04 22.87
C ASP A 461 -23.77 -14.21 22.62
N VAL A 462 -24.26 -13.72 21.49
CA VAL A 462 -25.65 -13.86 21.06
C VAL A 462 -25.72 -14.19 19.57
N ASP A 463 -26.77 -14.91 19.18
CA ASP A 463 -27.13 -15.15 17.79
C ASP A 463 -28.31 -14.25 17.41
N LEU A 464 -28.15 -13.46 16.34
CA LEU A 464 -29.20 -12.61 15.79
C LEU A 464 -29.63 -13.16 14.42
N HIS A 465 -30.37 -14.26 14.43
CA HIS A 465 -30.83 -14.98 13.24
C HIS A 465 -29.68 -15.51 12.36
N GLY A 466 -28.78 -16.29 12.97
CA GLY A 466 -27.64 -16.91 12.27
C GLY A 466 -26.44 -15.97 12.11
N VAL A 467 -26.51 -14.76 12.68
CA VAL A 467 -25.41 -13.79 12.69
C VAL A 467 -24.86 -13.70 14.11
N SER A 468 -23.57 -14.00 14.25
CA SER A 468 -22.84 -13.86 15.51
C SER A 468 -22.75 -12.40 15.92
N ALA A 469 -23.02 -12.11 17.19
CA ALA A 469 -22.88 -10.78 17.77
C ALA A 469 -22.51 -10.86 19.25
N LEU A 470 -22.00 -9.76 19.79
CA LEU A 470 -21.77 -9.61 21.23
C LEU A 470 -22.77 -8.62 21.81
N ARG A 471 -23.51 -9.04 22.84
CA ARG A 471 -24.30 -8.14 23.66
C ARG A 471 -23.42 -7.57 24.77
N VAL A 472 -23.15 -6.27 24.69
CA VAL A 472 -22.31 -5.49 25.58
C VAL A 472 -23.18 -4.60 26.46
N THR A 473 -23.00 -4.68 27.78
CA THR A 473 -23.69 -3.83 28.76
C THR A 473 -22.68 -3.16 29.68
N ALA A 474 -22.65 -1.83 29.69
CA ALA A 474 -21.75 -1.08 30.56
C ALA A 474 -22.19 -1.13 32.03
N ALA A 475 -21.24 -0.96 32.94
CA ALA A 475 -21.51 -0.88 34.37
C ALA A 475 -22.56 0.22 34.66
N GLY A 476 -23.64 -0.15 35.35
CA GLY A 476 -24.73 0.75 35.71
C GLY A 476 -25.70 1.12 34.58
N ALA A 477 -25.49 0.63 33.35
CA ALA A 477 -26.43 0.84 32.25
C ALA A 477 -27.77 0.15 32.54
N GLY A 478 -28.88 0.85 32.27
CA GLY A 478 -30.23 0.34 32.51
C GLY A 478 -30.69 0.38 33.98
N GLN A 479 -29.85 0.84 34.91
CA GLN A 479 -30.21 1.11 36.31
C GLN A 479 -30.82 2.50 36.52
N LYS A 480 -30.52 3.45 35.63
CA LYS A 480 -31.13 4.79 35.65
C LYS A 480 -32.60 4.71 35.22
N ALA A 481 -33.48 5.48 35.89
CA ALA A 481 -34.91 5.58 35.58
C ALA A 481 -35.24 6.27 34.24
N THR A 482 -34.22 6.61 33.44
CA THR A 482 -34.36 7.18 32.09
C THR A 482 -34.76 6.12 31.06
N ALA A 483 -35.36 6.56 29.95
CA ALA A 483 -35.70 5.69 28.82
C ALA A 483 -34.49 4.85 28.37
N LYS A 484 -34.74 3.58 28.04
CA LYS A 484 -33.73 2.59 27.65
C LYS A 484 -33.74 2.43 26.14
N ALA A 485 -32.59 2.61 25.50
CA ALA A 485 -32.39 2.31 24.09
C ALA A 485 -31.69 0.95 23.93
N THR A 486 -31.92 0.31 22.79
CA THR A 486 -31.09 -0.83 22.34
C THR A 486 -30.26 -0.40 21.15
N VAL A 487 -28.95 -0.61 21.19
CA VAL A 487 -28.06 -0.24 20.08
C VAL A 487 -27.69 -1.49 19.28
N LEU A 488 -27.82 -1.42 17.96
CA LEU A 488 -27.26 -2.41 17.03
C LEU A 488 -26.10 -1.75 16.28
N HIS A 489 -24.88 -2.22 16.54
CA HIS A 489 -23.65 -1.55 16.16
C HIS A 489 -22.83 -2.37 15.14
N PHE A 490 -22.34 -1.68 14.12
CA PHE A 490 -21.50 -2.24 13.05
C PHE A 490 -20.12 -1.60 13.08
N HIS A 491 -19.08 -2.43 13.16
CA HIS A 491 -17.71 -1.95 13.26
C HIS A 491 -17.17 -1.38 11.94
N GLY A 492 -16.19 -0.50 12.03
CA GLY A 492 -15.43 0.05 10.89
C GLY A 492 -14.43 -0.94 10.28
N GLY A 493 -13.55 -0.45 9.41
CA GLY A 493 -12.49 -1.26 8.79
C GLY A 493 -12.62 -1.47 7.27
N GLY A 494 -13.45 -0.69 6.60
CA GLY A 494 -13.59 -0.73 5.13
C GLY A 494 -14.24 -2.02 4.62
N TYR A 495 -15.06 -2.69 5.42
CA TYR A 495 -15.66 -4.01 5.16
C TYR A 495 -14.66 -5.17 5.05
N VAL A 496 -13.37 -4.92 5.34
CA VAL A 496 -12.29 -5.92 5.26
C VAL A 496 -11.63 -6.14 6.61
N LEU A 497 -11.61 -5.14 7.49
CA LEU A 497 -10.99 -5.18 8.81
C LEU A 497 -12.04 -5.05 9.92
N GLY A 498 -11.63 -5.30 11.17
CA GLY A 498 -12.47 -5.20 12.36
C GLY A 498 -13.18 -6.50 12.73
N SER A 499 -13.80 -6.50 13.91
CA SER A 499 -14.59 -7.60 14.45
C SER A 499 -15.52 -7.08 15.54
N ALA A 500 -16.57 -7.83 15.89
CA ALA A 500 -17.44 -7.50 17.02
C ALA A 500 -16.66 -7.34 18.34
N LYS A 501 -15.59 -8.13 18.52
CA LYS A 501 -14.68 -8.08 19.67
C LYS A 501 -13.90 -6.78 19.72
N SER A 502 -13.36 -6.34 18.59
CA SER A 502 -12.56 -5.11 18.53
C SER A 502 -13.36 -3.84 18.86
N SER A 503 -14.69 -3.88 18.77
CA SER A 503 -15.58 -2.75 19.10
C SER A 503 -16.14 -2.78 20.53
N VAL A 504 -15.80 -3.77 21.37
CA VAL A 504 -16.42 -3.92 22.71
C VAL A 504 -16.21 -2.67 23.59
N GLU A 505 -15.05 -2.04 23.54
CA GLU A 505 -14.76 -0.84 24.32
C GLU A 505 -15.66 0.33 23.89
N TYR A 506 -15.78 0.59 22.59
CA TYR A 506 -16.66 1.63 22.06
C TYR A 506 -18.14 1.31 22.31
N ALA A 507 -18.53 0.04 22.16
CA ALA A 507 -19.87 -0.45 22.45
C ALA A 507 -20.26 -0.30 23.92
N SER A 508 -19.32 -0.49 24.85
CA SER A 508 -19.53 -0.20 26.27
C SER A 508 -19.83 1.28 26.49
N ARG A 509 -19.10 2.18 25.83
CA ARG A 509 -19.37 3.62 25.92
C ARG A 509 -20.71 4.03 25.31
N LEU A 510 -21.11 3.42 24.18
CA LEU A 510 -22.45 3.57 23.62
C LEU A 510 -23.53 3.05 24.58
N SER A 511 -23.32 1.87 25.17
CA SER A 511 -24.23 1.28 26.16
C SER A 511 -24.45 2.21 27.37
N HIS A 512 -23.38 2.83 27.86
CA HIS A 512 -23.45 3.83 28.92
C HIS A 512 -24.22 5.08 28.49
N ALA A 513 -23.88 5.65 27.32
CA ALA A 513 -24.46 6.90 26.83
C ALA A 513 -25.97 6.79 26.53
N LEU A 514 -26.40 5.65 25.99
CA LEU A 514 -27.79 5.35 25.61
C LEU A 514 -28.58 4.59 26.69
N ASN A 515 -27.96 4.31 27.84
CA ASN A 515 -28.58 3.67 29.00
C ASN A 515 -29.25 2.31 28.69
N GLY A 516 -28.59 1.47 27.90
CA GLY A 516 -29.09 0.15 27.53
C GLY A 516 -28.06 -0.71 26.80
N PRO A 517 -28.41 -1.94 26.37
CA PRO A 517 -27.46 -2.86 25.76
C PRO A 517 -27.03 -2.40 24.36
N CYS A 518 -25.77 -2.67 24.02
CA CYS A 518 -25.23 -2.51 22.68
C CYS A 518 -24.86 -3.87 22.09
N TYR A 519 -25.39 -4.19 20.92
CA TYR A 519 -25.13 -5.43 20.19
C TYR A 519 -24.11 -5.13 19.09
N THR A 520 -22.88 -5.61 19.23
CA THR A 520 -21.86 -5.49 18.17
C THR A 520 -21.96 -6.68 17.23
N VAL A 521 -22.21 -6.42 15.94
CA VAL A 521 -22.44 -7.47 14.94
C VAL A 521 -21.11 -7.90 14.32
N ASP A 522 -20.86 -9.21 14.29
CA ASP A 522 -19.68 -9.81 13.66
C ASP A 522 -19.99 -10.19 12.21
N TYR A 523 -20.21 -9.17 11.37
CA TYR A 523 -20.63 -9.35 9.98
C TYR A 523 -19.50 -9.91 9.13
N ARG A 524 -19.85 -10.71 8.10
CA ARG A 524 -18.86 -11.33 7.22
C ARG A 524 -18.09 -10.30 6.40
N LEU A 525 -16.77 -10.46 6.34
CA LEU A 525 -15.84 -9.51 5.72
C LEU A 525 -15.44 -9.91 4.30
N ALA A 526 -15.21 -8.89 3.48
CA ALA A 526 -14.56 -9.00 2.19
C ALA A 526 -13.04 -9.18 2.36
N PRO A 527 -12.34 -9.80 1.39
CA PRO A 527 -12.85 -10.26 0.11
C PRO A 527 -13.49 -11.65 0.13
N GLU A 528 -13.38 -12.42 1.23
CA GLU A 528 -13.96 -13.76 1.35
C GLU A 528 -15.48 -13.76 1.16
N HIS A 529 -16.14 -12.73 1.69
CA HIS A 529 -17.57 -12.51 1.60
C HIS A 529 -17.83 -11.09 1.05
N PRO A 530 -17.79 -10.90 -0.28
CA PRO A 530 -18.08 -9.60 -0.89
C PRO A 530 -19.56 -9.22 -0.70
N TYR A 531 -19.90 -7.99 -1.09
CA TYR A 531 -21.30 -7.55 -1.19
C TYR A 531 -22.16 -8.61 -1.92
N PRO A 532 -23.36 -8.96 -1.40
CA PRO A 532 -24.08 -8.30 -0.30
C PRO A 532 -23.86 -8.90 1.10
N ALA A 533 -22.87 -9.75 1.36
CA ALA A 533 -22.80 -10.53 2.60
C ALA A 533 -22.88 -9.71 3.90
N ALA A 534 -22.07 -8.65 4.03
CA ALA A 534 -22.12 -7.77 5.21
C ALA A 534 -23.48 -7.07 5.38
N PHE A 535 -24.12 -6.71 4.27
CA PHE A 535 -25.44 -6.10 4.25
C PHE A 535 -26.54 -7.09 4.64
N ASP A 536 -26.49 -8.32 4.12
CA ASP A 536 -27.40 -9.40 4.49
C ASP A 536 -27.29 -9.75 5.98
N ASP A 537 -26.07 -9.74 6.53
CA ASP A 537 -25.82 -9.97 7.95
C ASP A 537 -26.38 -8.82 8.80
N ALA A 538 -26.20 -7.56 8.38
CA ALA A 538 -26.77 -6.41 9.06
C ALA A 538 -28.31 -6.45 9.07
N PHE A 539 -28.92 -6.81 7.94
CA PHE A 539 -30.36 -6.95 7.83
C PHE A 539 -30.90 -8.11 8.68
N SER A 540 -30.20 -9.25 8.67
CA SER A 540 -30.55 -10.44 9.48
C SER A 540 -30.43 -10.14 10.97
N ALA A 541 -29.35 -9.45 11.38
CA ALA A 541 -29.13 -9.06 12.76
C ALA A 541 -30.23 -8.12 13.29
N TYR A 542 -30.66 -7.13 12.48
CA TYR A 542 -31.78 -6.27 12.85
C TYR A 542 -33.08 -7.05 13.03
N ARG A 543 -33.40 -7.97 12.11
CA ARG A 543 -34.58 -8.84 12.25
C ARG A 543 -34.49 -9.77 13.46
N GLY A 544 -33.31 -10.32 13.74
CA GLY A 544 -33.08 -11.17 14.92
C GLY A 544 -33.29 -10.39 16.21
N LEU A 545 -32.83 -9.14 16.24
CA LEU A 545 -33.05 -8.25 17.37
C LEU A 545 -34.56 -8.00 17.61
N LEU A 546 -35.33 -7.68 16.56
CA LEU A 546 -36.79 -7.49 16.69
C LEU A 546 -37.51 -8.79 17.09
N ALA A 547 -37.08 -9.94 16.55
CA ALA A 547 -37.64 -11.23 16.89
C ALA A 547 -37.38 -11.63 18.35
N SER A 548 -36.34 -11.09 18.98
CA SER A 548 -36.10 -11.25 20.43
C SER A 548 -37.04 -10.40 21.31
N GLY A 549 -37.97 -9.66 20.70
CA GLY A 549 -38.98 -8.86 21.40
C GLY A 549 -38.59 -7.41 21.65
N VAL A 550 -37.49 -6.94 21.05
CA VAL A 550 -37.07 -5.53 21.13
C VAL A 550 -37.98 -4.68 20.26
N ASP A 551 -38.57 -3.64 20.85
CA ASP A 551 -39.39 -2.68 20.13
C ASP A 551 -38.53 -1.85 19.16
N PRO A 552 -38.83 -1.84 17.84
CA PRO A 552 -38.06 -1.09 16.84
C PRO A 552 -37.98 0.42 17.15
N SER A 553 -39.01 1.00 17.78
CA SER A 553 -39.04 2.41 18.21
C SER A 553 -38.03 2.75 19.32
N THR A 554 -37.37 1.74 19.90
CA THR A 554 -36.30 1.89 20.90
C THR A 554 -34.92 1.53 20.37
N VAL A 555 -34.83 1.07 19.10
CA VAL A 555 -33.57 0.63 18.50
C VAL A 555 -32.83 1.80 17.87
N PHE A 556 -31.52 1.90 18.12
CA PHE A 556 -30.61 2.78 17.39
C PHE A 556 -29.64 1.94 16.57
N LEU A 557 -29.57 2.20 15.27
CA LEU A 557 -28.48 1.68 14.45
C LEU A 557 -27.24 2.53 14.70
N SER A 558 -26.07 1.91 14.78
CA SER A 558 -24.81 2.60 15.02
C SER A 558 -23.68 2.03 14.18
N GLY A 559 -22.72 2.86 13.78
CA GLY A 559 -21.44 2.38 13.27
C GLY A 559 -20.44 3.48 12.96
N GLU A 560 -19.17 3.10 12.86
CA GLU A 560 -18.07 3.96 12.43
C GLU A 560 -17.55 3.61 11.04
N SER A 561 -17.08 4.61 10.28
CA SER A 561 -16.46 4.42 8.97
C SER A 561 -17.34 3.56 8.05
N SER A 562 -16.86 2.41 7.55
CA SER A 562 -17.68 1.46 6.78
C SER A 562 -18.91 0.93 7.52
N GLY A 563 -18.81 0.70 8.83
CA GLY A 563 -19.96 0.28 9.65
C GLY A 563 -21.03 1.37 9.77
N GLY A 564 -20.61 2.64 9.77
CA GLY A 564 -21.51 3.79 9.68
C GLY A 564 -22.23 3.83 8.33
N GLY A 565 -21.50 3.56 7.24
CA GLY A 565 -22.09 3.34 5.91
C GLY A 565 -23.12 2.21 5.90
N LEU A 566 -22.77 1.06 6.49
CA LEU A 566 -23.64 -0.10 6.60
C LEU A 566 -24.94 0.20 7.38
N ALA A 567 -24.84 0.94 8.49
CA ALA A 567 -25.99 1.37 9.29
C ALA A 567 -26.94 2.28 8.48
N LEU A 568 -26.39 3.22 7.70
CA LEU A 568 -27.17 4.12 6.84
C LEU A 568 -27.82 3.36 5.67
N ALA A 569 -27.10 2.43 5.05
CA ALA A 569 -27.63 1.57 3.98
C ALA A 569 -28.79 0.71 4.49
N LEU A 570 -28.64 0.11 5.68
CA LEU A 570 -29.69 -0.67 6.33
C LEU A 570 -30.93 0.18 6.61
N ALA A 571 -30.77 1.39 7.17
CA ALA A 571 -31.90 2.29 7.43
C ALA A 571 -32.68 2.64 6.15
N ALA A 572 -31.97 2.97 5.07
CA ALA A 572 -32.58 3.25 3.77
C ALA A 572 -33.31 2.01 3.20
N ALA A 573 -32.73 0.82 3.37
CA ALA A 573 -33.33 -0.43 2.94
C ALA A 573 -34.61 -0.78 3.70
N LEU A 574 -34.60 -0.64 5.03
CA LEU A 574 -35.78 -0.86 5.88
C LEU A 574 -36.92 0.08 5.48
N ARG A 575 -36.61 1.36 5.26
CA ARG A 575 -37.59 2.36 4.78
C ARG A 575 -38.17 1.95 3.44
N ARG A 576 -37.31 1.64 2.46
CA ARG A 576 -37.73 1.23 1.12
C ARG A 576 -38.60 -0.04 1.14
N ALA A 577 -38.32 -0.97 2.05
CA ALA A 577 -39.06 -2.21 2.21
C ALA A 577 -40.36 -2.06 3.02
N GLY A 578 -40.64 -0.87 3.58
CA GLY A 578 -41.80 -0.66 4.47
C GLY A 578 -41.72 -1.46 5.77
N LEU A 579 -40.50 -1.79 6.21
CA LEU A 579 -40.26 -2.52 7.46
C LEU A 579 -40.20 -1.57 8.66
N PRO A 580 -40.39 -2.08 9.90
CA PRO A 580 -40.24 -1.27 11.09
C PRO A 580 -38.89 -0.54 11.10
N LEU A 581 -38.93 0.76 11.38
CA LEU A 581 -37.75 1.62 11.38
C LEU A 581 -37.16 1.71 12.80
N PRO A 582 -35.83 1.85 12.92
CA PRO A 582 -35.20 2.20 14.19
C PRO A 582 -35.59 3.62 14.63
N ALA A 583 -35.45 3.89 15.93
CA ALA A 583 -35.62 5.22 16.52
C ALA A 583 -34.67 6.28 15.93
N GLY A 584 -33.47 5.85 15.51
CA GLY A 584 -32.47 6.71 14.89
C GLY A 584 -31.23 5.96 14.43
N VAL A 585 -30.35 6.66 13.71
CA VAL A 585 -29.07 6.16 13.21
C VAL A 585 -27.93 7.04 13.71
N ILE A 586 -26.86 6.44 14.22
CA ILE A 586 -25.64 7.12 14.69
C ILE A 586 -24.49 6.67 13.79
N ALA A 587 -23.96 7.55 12.95
CA ALA A 587 -22.84 7.23 12.08
C ALA A 587 -21.65 8.18 12.30
N ILE A 588 -20.50 7.61 12.64
CA ILE A 588 -19.27 8.37 12.92
C ILE A 588 -18.29 8.23 11.74
N CYS A 589 -17.93 9.37 11.14
CA CYS A 589 -17.07 9.47 9.96
C CYS A 589 -17.45 8.45 8.86
N PRO A 590 -18.75 8.29 8.50
CA PRO A 590 -19.19 7.17 7.68
C PRO A 590 -18.64 7.19 6.26
N LEU A 591 -18.24 6.00 5.77
CA LEU A 591 -17.95 5.75 4.36
C LEU A 591 -19.28 5.55 3.63
N THR A 592 -19.69 6.52 2.83
CA THR A 592 -21.03 6.52 2.19
C THR A 592 -20.97 6.48 0.67
N ASP A 593 -19.81 6.79 0.08
CA ASP A 593 -19.57 6.85 -1.36
C ASP A 593 -18.38 5.95 -1.76
N LEU A 594 -18.67 4.69 -2.11
CA LEU A 594 -17.65 3.71 -2.51
C LEU A 594 -17.13 3.96 -3.94
N THR A 595 -17.62 4.98 -4.64
CA THR A 595 -16.94 5.50 -5.85
C THR A 595 -15.66 6.26 -5.51
N LEU A 596 -15.50 6.66 -4.24
CA LEU A 596 -14.41 7.49 -3.74
C LEU A 596 -14.31 8.86 -4.45
N GLY A 597 -15.44 9.35 -4.98
CA GLY A 597 -15.54 10.63 -5.68
C GLY A 597 -15.59 11.86 -4.77
N GLY A 598 -15.59 11.68 -3.44
CA GLY A 598 -15.61 12.77 -2.48
C GLY A 598 -14.36 13.67 -2.58
N PRO A 599 -14.50 15.01 -2.59
CA PRO A 599 -13.35 15.92 -2.74
C PRO A 599 -12.31 15.79 -1.63
N SER A 600 -12.72 15.46 -0.40
CA SER A 600 -11.80 15.24 0.73
C SER A 600 -10.88 14.04 0.53
N VAL A 601 -11.32 13.01 -0.19
CA VAL A 601 -10.51 11.81 -0.45
C VAL A 601 -9.22 12.20 -1.18
N LYS A 602 -9.31 13.11 -2.16
CA LYS A 602 -8.13 13.63 -2.87
C LYS A 602 -7.42 14.71 -2.06
N ALA A 603 -8.16 15.68 -1.51
CA ALA A 603 -7.57 16.86 -0.86
C ALA A 603 -6.77 16.52 0.40
N ASN A 604 -7.23 15.52 1.17
CA ASN A 604 -6.65 15.16 2.47
C ASN A 604 -5.82 13.87 2.41
N SER A 605 -5.67 13.25 1.22
CA SER A 605 -4.71 12.15 1.03
C SER A 605 -3.30 12.66 1.34
N GLY A 606 -2.62 12.03 2.29
CA GLY A 606 -1.33 12.50 2.81
C GLY A 606 -1.39 13.10 4.21
N ASP A 607 -2.57 13.45 4.71
CA ASP A 607 -2.72 14.12 6.01
C ASP A 607 -3.52 13.32 7.03
N ASP A 608 -4.21 12.26 6.60
CA ASP A 608 -4.94 11.30 7.43
C ASP A 608 -4.12 10.00 7.58
N PRO A 609 -3.76 9.59 8.82
CA PRO A 609 -2.95 8.39 9.05
C PRO A 609 -3.77 7.09 9.03
N ALA A 610 -5.11 7.16 9.08
CA ALA A 610 -5.98 6.00 9.14
C ALA A 610 -6.45 5.54 7.75
N ALA A 611 -6.62 6.48 6.83
CA ALA A 611 -7.11 6.19 5.50
C ALA A 611 -6.56 7.15 4.44
N ASN A 612 -6.43 6.66 3.23
CA ASN A 612 -6.02 7.42 2.05
C ASN A 612 -6.69 6.81 0.81
N ARG A 613 -6.63 7.50 -0.34
CA ARG A 613 -7.26 7.03 -1.58
C ARG A 613 -6.85 5.62 -1.98
N GLU A 614 -5.58 5.25 -1.79
CA GLU A 614 -5.04 3.94 -2.20
C GLU A 614 -5.57 2.81 -1.31
N THR A 615 -5.50 3.00 0.01
CA THR A 615 -6.02 2.03 0.97
C THR A 615 -7.54 1.87 0.80
N LEU A 616 -8.28 2.97 0.70
CA LEU A 616 -9.73 2.93 0.47
C LEU A 616 -10.09 2.20 -0.81
N SER A 617 -9.39 2.48 -1.93
CA SER A 617 -9.66 1.82 -3.22
C SER A 617 -9.52 0.30 -3.11
N ASN A 618 -8.48 -0.19 -2.43
CA ASN A 618 -8.28 -1.62 -2.21
C ASN A 618 -9.37 -2.25 -1.33
N LEU A 619 -9.79 -1.56 -0.26
CA LEU A 619 -10.83 -2.02 0.65
C LEU A 619 -12.19 -2.10 -0.05
N VAL A 620 -12.64 -1.01 -0.68
CA VAL A 620 -13.96 -0.96 -1.31
C VAL A 620 -14.05 -1.86 -2.55
N ALA A 621 -12.98 -1.95 -3.35
CA ALA A 621 -12.94 -2.85 -4.52
C ALA A 621 -12.97 -4.33 -4.09
N SER A 622 -12.43 -4.66 -2.91
CA SER A 622 -12.55 -6.00 -2.34
C SER A 622 -13.98 -6.32 -1.92
N TYR A 623 -14.71 -5.30 -1.42
CA TYR A 623 -16.10 -5.41 -1.00
C TYR A 623 -17.09 -5.52 -2.15
N PHE A 624 -17.18 -4.52 -3.04
CA PHE A 624 -18.21 -4.53 -4.10
C PHE A 624 -17.82 -5.38 -5.31
N GLN A 625 -16.53 -5.62 -5.54
CA GLN A 625 -16.00 -6.40 -6.67
C GLN A 625 -16.63 -6.03 -8.02
N GLY A 626 -17.52 -6.87 -8.56
CA GLY A 626 -18.16 -6.64 -9.86
C GLY A 626 -19.45 -5.79 -9.81
N HIS A 627 -19.96 -5.47 -8.61
CA HIS A 627 -21.18 -4.68 -8.43
C HIS A 627 -20.96 -3.20 -8.75
N GLU A 628 -22.03 -2.47 -9.07
CA GLU A 628 -21.92 -1.04 -9.34
C GLU A 628 -21.62 -0.27 -8.05
N PRO A 629 -20.52 0.51 -7.96
CA PRO A 629 -20.22 1.31 -6.78
C PRO A 629 -21.24 2.43 -6.51
N THR A 630 -22.12 2.73 -7.46
CA THR A 630 -23.24 3.68 -7.28
C THR A 630 -24.55 3.02 -6.84
N ASP A 631 -24.59 1.69 -6.68
CA ASP A 631 -25.76 1.00 -6.12
C ASP A 631 -26.06 1.57 -4.73
N PRO A 632 -27.30 2.03 -4.46
CA PRO A 632 -27.73 2.55 -3.16
C PRO A 632 -27.38 1.71 -1.93
N MET A 633 -27.31 0.39 -2.06
CA MET A 633 -26.99 -0.52 -0.94
C MET A 633 -25.49 -0.79 -0.80
N VAL A 634 -24.71 -0.52 -1.86
CA VAL A 634 -23.25 -0.48 -1.80
C VAL A 634 -22.79 0.86 -1.24
N SER A 635 -23.37 1.95 -1.74
CA SER A 635 -23.05 3.34 -1.41
C SER A 635 -24.31 4.08 -0.96
N PRO A 636 -24.58 4.16 0.35
CA PRO A 636 -25.80 4.79 0.87
C PRO A 636 -25.93 6.26 0.49
N LEU A 637 -24.84 6.94 0.08
CA LEU A 637 -24.93 8.28 -0.46
C LEU A 637 -25.90 8.36 -1.65
N PHE A 638 -25.97 7.33 -2.50
CA PHE A 638 -26.83 7.31 -3.69
C PHE A 638 -28.25 6.79 -3.43
N ALA A 639 -28.59 6.41 -2.19
CA ALA A 639 -29.93 5.98 -1.85
C ALA A 639 -30.96 7.11 -1.90
N ASP A 640 -32.23 6.70 -1.93
CA ASP A 640 -33.35 7.60 -1.64
C ASP A 640 -33.39 7.85 -0.12
N LEU A 641 -33.20 9.11 0.28
CA LEU A 641 -33.00 9.53 1.67
C LEU A 641 -34.24 10.20 2.30
N ALA A 642 -35.37 10.26 1.58
CA ALA A 642 -36.63 10.74 2.14
C ALA A 642 -37.09 9.85 3.33
N ASP A 643 -37.84 10.41 4.26
CA ASP A 643 -38.45 9.67 5.38
C ASP A 643 -37.50 8.76 6.17
N LEU A 644 -36.20 9.05 6.17
CA LEU A 644 -35.23 8.33 6.99
C LEU A 644 -35.52 8.61 8.47
N PRO A 645 -35.26 7.62 9.36
CA PRO A 645 -35.26 7.87 10.78
C PRO A 645 -34.23 8.98 11.11
N PRO A 646 -34.39 9.72 12.23
CA PRO A 646 -33.43 10.73 12.64
C PRO A 646 -31.99 10.23 12.61
N VAL A 647 -31.08 11.04 12.07
CA VAL A 647 -29.66 10.66 11.88
C VAL A 647 -28.76 11.60 12.68
N PHE A 648 -27.86 11.03 13.48
CA PHE A 648 -26.71 11.71 14.07
C PHE A 648 -25.45 11.36 13.26
N LEU A 649 -24.79 12.38 12.72
CA LEU A 649 -23.56 12.27 11.96
C LEU A 649 -22.43 13.00 12.68
N SER A 650 -21.23 12.44 12.63
CA SER A 650 -20.01 13.15 13.01
C SER A 650 -18.96 13.07 11.91
N ALA A 651 -18.25 14.16 11.64
CA ALA A 651 -17.15 14.25 10.69
C ALA A 651 -15.96 14.95 11.33
N VAL A 652 -14.74 14.57 10.93
CA VAL A 652 -13.52 15.27 11.35
C VAL A 652 -13.05 16.20 10.23
N GLU A 653 -12.73 17.44 10.57
CA GLU A 653 -12.18 18.40 9.60
C GLU A 653 -10.78 17.95 9.15
N GLY A 654 -10.58 17.83 7.84
CA GLY A 654 -9.29 17.43 7.28
C GLY A 654 -9.06 15.91 7.21
N GLU A 655 -10.04 15.07 7.57
CA GLU A 655 -9.97 13.62 7.33
C GLU A 655 -10.38 13.26 5.89
N VAL A 656 -10.05 12.06 5.41
CA VAL A 656 -10.38 11.69 4.01
C VAL A 656 -11.87 11.47 3.75
N LEU A 657 -12.66 11.08 4.76
CA LEU A 657 -14.12 10.84 4.65
C LEU A 657 -14.98 12.03 5.10
N GLU A 658 -14.38 13.21 5.30
CA GLU A 658 -15.13 14.42 5.68
C GLU A 658 -16.27 14.69 4.68
N SER A 659 -15.95 14.66 3.39
CA SER A 659 -16.92 14.96 2.34
C SER A 659 -17.99 13.88 2.14
N ASP A 660 -17.70 12.62 2.46
CA ASP A 660 -18.72 11.56 2.49
C ASP A 660 -19.81 11.93 3.50
N THR A 661 -19.37 12.30 4.71
CA THR A 661 -20.28 12.65 5.80
C THR A 661 -21.08 13.91 5.50
N THR A 662 -20.41 14.98 5.04
CA THR A 662 -21.09 16.27 4.78
C THR A 662 -22.04 16.18 3.58
N ARG A 663 -21.66 15.53 2.48
CA ARG A 663 -22.54 15.32 1.31
C ARG A 663 -23.74 14.47 1.66
N PHE A 664 -23.57 13.42 2.48
CA PHE A 664 -24.70 12.63 2.96
C PHE A 664 -25.66 13.48 3.80
N ALA A 665 -25.12 14.26 4.75
CA ALA A 665 -25.92 15.13 5.60
C ALA A 665 -26.74 16.15 4.80
N GLU A 666 -26.13 16.80 3.81
CA GLU A 666 -26.78 17.77 2.92
C GLU A 666 -27.91 17.12 2.13
N ARG A 667 -27.66 15.96 1.51
CA ARG A 667 -28.68 15.23 0.74
C ARG A 667 -29.82 14.74 1.61
N ALA A 668 -29.54 14.20 2.78
CA ALA A 668 -30.57 13.72 3.70
C ALA A 668 -31.44 14.87 4.22
N LYS A 669 -30.86 16.03 4.55
CA LYS A 669 -31.61 17.25 4.92
C LYS A 669 -32.47 17.75 3.75
N ALA A 670 -31.92 17.78 2.54
CA ALA A 670 -32.66 18.18 1.34
C ALA A 670 -33.84 17.25 1.04
N ALA A 671 -33.74 15.97 1.44
CA ALA A 671 -34.82 14.98 1.34
C ALA A 671 -35.80 15.03 2.54
N GLY A 672 -35.63 15.96 3.48
CA GLY A 672 -36.53 16.14 4.63
C GLY A 672 -36.19 15.32 5.87
N ALA A 673 -35.09 14.57 5.90
CA ALA A 673 -34.68 13.81 7.07
C ALA A 673 -34.18 14.73 8.21
N ASN A 674 -34.46 14.34 9.46
CA ASN A 674 -33.94 15.03 10.64
C ASN A 674 -32.46 14.65 10.87
N VAL A 675 -31.53 15.53 10.50
CA VAL A 675 -30.09 15.26 10.59
C VAL A 675 -29.40 16.22 11.57
N LYS A 676 -28.78 15.66 12.61
CA LYS A 676 -27.81 16.35 13.46
C LYS A 676 -26.40 16.03 12.97
N LEU A 677 -25.64 17.04 12.53
CA LEU A 677 -24.25 16.89 12.10
C LEU A 677 -23.33 17.59 13.11
N LYS A 678 -22.38 16.86 13.68
CA LYS A 678 -21.27 17.39 14.48
C LYS A 678 -19.99 17.40 13.63
N ARG A 679 -19.31 18.54 13.53
CA ARG A 679 -17.98 18.62 12.92
C ARG A 679 -16.96 18.79 14.04
N VAL A 680 -15.86 18.05 13.96
CA VAL A 680 -14.81 18.02 14.97
C VAL A 680 -13.51 18.50 14.34
N ALA A 681 -12.94 19.57 14.90
CA ALA A 681 -11.65 20.08 14.48
C ALA A 681 -10.51 19.41 15.25
N ASP A 682 -9.30 19.41 14.68
CA ASP A 682 -8.06 18.92 15.31
C ASP A 682 -8.21 17.54 15.97
N SER A 683 -8.65 16.56 15.19
CA SER A 683 -8.79 15.17 15.62
C SER A 683 -8.45 14.20 14.49
N VAL A 684 -8.66 12.91 14.70
CA VAL A 684 -8.32 11.85 13.75
C VAL A 684 -9.54 11.11 13.27
N HIS A 685 -9.44 10.41 12.13
CA HIS A 685 -10.50 9.56 11.61
C HIS A 685 -11.03 8.62 12.70
N VAL A 686 -12.36 8.62 12.88
CA VAL A 686 -13.05 7.89 13.94
C VAL A 686 -12.43 8.16 15.32
N PHE A 687 -12.31 9.44 15.67
CA PHE A 687 -11.80 9.89 16.97
C PHE A 687 -12.50 9.23 18.16
N THR A 688 -13.76 8.81 18.00
CA THR A 688 -14.53 8.14 19.05
C THR A 688 -13.90 6.83 19.51
N LEU A 689 -13.01 6.19 18.75
CA LEU A 689 -12.25 5.01 19.20
C LEU A 689 -11.21 5.35 20.29
N PHE A 690 -10.85 6.62 20.46
CA PHE A 690 -9.84 7.07 21.42
C PHE A 690 -10.52 7.65 22.66
N PRO A 691 -10.65 6.89 23.76
CA PRO A 691 -11.39 7.32 24.95
C PRO A 691 -10.74 8.47 25.70
N PHE A 692 -9.45 8.76 25.45
CA PHE A 692 -8.72 9.85 26.08
C PHE A 692 -8.92 11.21 25.39
N LEU A 693 -9.57 11.27 24.23
CA LEU A 693 -9.85 12.53 23.54
C LEU A 693 -11.07 13.24 24.16
N PRO A 694 -11.00 14.55 24.47
CA PRO A 694 -12.14 15.29 25.03
C PRO A 694 -13.39 15.24 24.13
N GLU A 695 -13.21 15.44 22.81
CA GLU A 695 -14.30 15.43 21.83
C GLU A 695 -15.05 14.10 21.79
N THR A 696 -14.41 12.99 22.17
CA THR A 696 -15.02 11.66 22.27
C THR A 696 -16.06 11.62 23.36
N ALA A 697 -15.73 12.12 24.56
CA ALA A 697 -16.67 12.18 25.68
C ALA A 697 -17.84 13.11 25.37
N GLU A 698 -17.55 14.29 24.82
CA GLU A 698 -18.57 15.26 24.41
C GLU A 698 -19.54 14.68 23.37
N THR A 699 -19.01 14.00 22.36
CA THR A 699 -19.85 13.40 21.30
C THR A 699 -20.74 12.30 21.84
N LEU A 700 -20.24 11.44 22.73
CA LEU A 700 -21.03 10.40 23.39
C LEU A 700 -22.12 11.00 24.29
N GLU A 701 -21.83 12.06 25.02
CA GLU A 701 -22.83 12.77 25.82
C GLU A 701 -23.95 13.35 24.93
N GLU A 702 -23.58 14.01 23.84
CA GLU A 702 -24.53 14.56 22.88
C GLU A 702 -25.41 13.49 22.22
N ILE A 703 -24.84 12.32 21.88
CA ILE A 703 -25.59 11.16 21.37
C ILE A 703 -26.60 10.68 22.44
N GLY A 704 -26.18 10.60 23.70
CA GLY A 704 -27.06 10.23 24.81
C GLY A 704 -28.21 11.23 25.02
N GLN A 705 -27.94 12.53 24.92
CA GLN A 705 -28.97 13.56 25.00
C GLN A 705 -29.94 13.49 23.82
N TRP A 706 -29.41 13.34 22.60
CA TRP A 706 -30.19 13.24 21.37
C TRP A 706 -31.11 12.01 21.37
N SER A 707 -30.60 10.84 21.77
CA SER A 707 -31.40 9.60 21.85
C SER A 707 -32.55 9.72 22.86
N ARG A 708 -32.31 10.30 24.05
CA ARG A 708 -33.38 10.53 25.04
C ARG A 708 -34.49 11.44 24.52
N GLN A 709 -34.15 12.47 23.75
CA GLN A 709 -35.15 13.36 23.15
C GLN A 709 -36.02 12.65 22.11
N LEU A 710 -35.47 11.65 21.40
CA LEU A 710 -36.23 10.86 20.43
C LEU A 710 -37.16 9.85 21.10
N LEU A 711 -36.74 9.24 22.21
CA LEU A 711 -37.56 8.28 22.97
C LEU A 711 -38.68 8.92 23.81
N GLN A 712 -38.68 10.25 23.95
CA GLN A 712 -39.70 11.00 24.68
C GLN A 712 -40.85 11.50 23.79
N LYS A 713 -40.70 11.38 22.46
CA LYS A 713 -41.72 11.71 21.46
C LYS A 713 -42.55 10.49 21.15
#